data_AF-A0A9P7GE50-F1
#
_entry.id   AF-A0A9P7GE50-F1
#
_cell.length_a   1.000
_cell.length_b   1.000
_cell.length_c   1.000
_cell.angle_alpha   90.00
_cell.angle_beta   90.00
_cell.angle_gamma   90.00
#
_symmetry.space_group_name_H-M   'P 1'
#
loop_
_entity.id
_entity.type
_entity.pdbx_description
1 polymer ?
#
loop_
_entity_poly.entity_id
_entity_poly.type
_entity_poly.pdbx_seq_one_letter_code
_entity_poly.pdbx_strand_id
1 'polypeptide(L)'
;MAEDKPSDSSPVISSSLDHPKGPYAVPEAGQDSDVLTSTSLSTAAVPDRSELLARARGFLQSPQIVQQDIMAKRSFLEEKGLNDVEIDSLLRELKSQTESYSVLPRPEPFREPSRYRICHSAVDVLKMVGDKTLDIPPVILIRCGLESFGKGKEGDLAKPTTEELFQHLESEVPWLISEEGLKYEQKLWEALSTCPLFIGIPSLPTSNVENFEDQKPTRWTFVAPEPAELSPLFKSMNALSNSFPKCSAPTYTGNPRQHTLQALSEFTGYISTQVYMPYRPPSSVAGFIGTGGTLGPAEDEFRREVRALKGLVLNRPAIRKKDFPVNPSVLRPACATAILGEIRDSRWNDSEYLFANWEALNPENHVPTLSWVIRRQMTFWNALKIEMIGTSMWYYVISRLTPVMNPGTFTFHPIPQYPAFAMSTPPLHPKVVLEQDGYLEPNVPAIVHRYDVFRTWKDTIERSEGGYDKFTKGYLKFGFNVANNGEVVYREWAPNASEANLIGDFNEWSRTSHPLKKDNFGVWEITIRPTSRGVCAIPHDSKVKISLVLPNGSRIERLPAWIQRVTQDLDVSPVYDARFWNPPQSQTYKFKNARPPKPTNVRIYEAHVGISTSEARVGTYKEFTRNILPRIRDLGYNVIQLMAIMEHAYYASFGYQVTSFFAASSRYGSPEDLKELIDTAHGMGLTVLLDIVHSHACKNILDGLNEFDGTDHLYFHEGAKGRHELWDSRLFNYNQHEVLRFLMSNLRFYMEVFQFDGFRFDGVTSMMYKHHGIGAGFSGGYHEYFGESADIEAIVYLMLANDAIHSIYPNAITIAEDVSGMPLLGVPVNKGGVGFDYRLSMAIPDMWIKLLKHKSDDEWDLGNITFTLTNRRHGEKSIAYCESHDQALVGDKTLAFWLMDKEMYTNMSDLTEMTPIIARGLALHKMIRHIDNKIPLTALEQWLDFPREGNQNSFHYARRQWNVVDDQLLRYRYLNNFDAAMNHLAGKTGWLESPQVKDHGEDRSTEFDSPTSTQAYVSLKNEADKVIVYERAGLLFIFNFNPTQSFTDYRVGVEEAGEYRIVLSSDEERFGGFGNVKLDGKYFTTPMEWNGRKNWVQVYIPARTCLVLAK
;
A
#
# COMPACT_ATOMS: atom_id res chain seq x y z
N MET A 1 3.02 63.04 -22.92
CA MET A 1 2.35 64.21 -22.30
C MET A 1 0.92 63.75 -22.01
N ALA A 2 0.73 63.01 -20.91
CA ALA A 2 0.61 63.46 -19.51
C ALA A 2 -0.89 63.71 -19.21
N GLU A 3 -1.55 62.78 -18.50
CA GLU A 3 -1.82 62.81 -17.03
C GLU A 3 -3.06 63.70 -16.72
N ASP A 4 -4.02 63.37 -15.84
CA ASP A 4 -4.23 62.21 -14.95
C ASP A 4 -5.76 62.05 -14.58
N LYS A 5 -6.09 61.14 -13.63
CA LYS A 5 -7.40 60.82 -12.99
C LYS A 5 -7.96 61.95 -12.07
N PRO A 6 -9.07 61.85 -11.24
CA PRO A 6 -9.91 60.71 -10.81
C PRO A 6 -11.46 60.97 -10.68
N SER A 7 -12.12 60.33 -9.68
CA SER A 7 -13.47 59.73 -9.62
C SER A 7 -14.61 60.43 -8.81
N ASP A 8 -15.85 59.97 -9.08
CA ASP A 8 -16.98 59.61 -8.16
C ASP A 8 -18.15 60.54 -7.70
N SER A 9 -19.38 59.98 -7.88
CA SER A 9 -20.62 59.99 -7.04
C SER A 9 -21.67 61.16 -6.97
N SER A 10 -22.92 60.85 -7.42
CA SER A 10 -24.29 61.13 -6.86
C SER A 10 -24.75 62.57 -6.44
N PRO A 11 -26.01 62.88 -5.97
CA PRO A 11 -27.29 62.13 -5.77
C PRO A 11 -28.60 62.89 -6.23
N VAL A 12 -29.83 62.48 -5.79
CA VAL A 12 -30.97 63.30 -5.22
C VAL A 12 -32.27 62.46 -4.99
N ILE A 13 -33.15 62.85 -4.04
CA ILE A 13 -34.30 62.10 -3.43
C ILE A 13 -35.55 63.00 -3.20
N SER A 14 -36.81 62.47 -3.25
CA SER A 14 -37.96 62.91 -2.38
C SER A 14 -39.30 62.10 -2.47
N SER A 15 -39.73 61.46 -1.36
CA SER A 15 -41.09 61.37 -0.69
C SER A 15 -42.45 61.37 -1.48
N SER A 16 -43.59 60.75 -1.07
CA SER A 16 -44.02 59.95 0.13
C SER A 16 -45.51 59.47 0.08
N LEU A 17 -45.90 58.52 0.99
CA LEU A 17 -47.22 58.29 1.65
C LEU A 17 -48.32 57.33 1.08
N ASP A 18 -49.21 56.89 1.99
CA ASP A 18 -49.66 55.51 2.30
C ASP A 18 -51.19 55.20 2.20
N HIS A 19 -51.54 53.89 2.24
CA HIS A 19 -52.69 53.25 2.96
C HIS A 19 -54.11 52.92 2.34
N PRO A 20 -54.89 51.91 2.89
CA PRO A 20 -55.59 50.86 2.09
C PRO A 20 -57.08 50.51 2.50
N LYS A 21 -57.68 49.38 1.99
CA LYS A 21 -58.68 48.46 2.66
C LYS A 21 -59.23 47.27 1.79
N GLY A 22 -59.67 46.16 2.41
CA GLY A 22 -60.51 45.04 1.85
C GLY A 22 -62.00 45.13 2.30
N PRO A 23 -62.82 44.05 2.56
CA PRO A 23 -62.66 42.56 2.51
C PRO A 23 -63.95 41.70 2.12
N TYR A 24 -63.98 40.35 2.41
CA TYR A 24 -65.13 39.35 2.47
C TYR A 24 -65.72 38.74 1.15
N ALA A 25 -66.36 37.53 1.04
CA ALA A 25 -66.58 36.28 1.84
C ALA A 25 -67.07 35.07 0.94
N VAL A 26 -67.43 33.88 1.48
CA VAL A 26 -67.68 32.53 0.82
C VAL A 26 -69.05 31.91 1.27
N PRO A 27 -69.88 31.18 0.44
CA PRO A 27 -70.03 29.68 0.52
C PRO A 27 -70.66 28.81 -0.64
N GLU A 28 -70.21 27.54 -0.73
CA GLU A 28 -70.89 26.21 -0.91
C GLU A 28 -71.82 25.70 -2.07
N ALA A 29 -71.79 24.34 -2.24
CA ALA A 29 -72.62 23.38 -3.04
C ALA A 29 -72.56 23.47 -4.59
N GLY A 30 -72.74 22.46 -5.46
CA GLY A 30 -73.05 21.00 -5.46
C GLY A 30 -73.60 20.65 -6.88
N GLN A 31 -73.53 19.46 -7.50
CA GLN A 31 -73.07 18.09 -7.17
C GLN A 31 -72.50 17.38 -8.45
N ASP A 32 -72.42 16.05 -8.46
CA ASP A 32 -71.88 15.14 -9.50
C ASP A 32 -72.56 15.14 -10.88
N SER A 33 -71.82 14.84 -11.96
CA SER A 33 -71.84 13.50 -12.63
C SER A 33 -71.16 13.44 -14.02
N ASP A 34 -70.47 12.31 -14.23
CA ASP A 34 -70.28 11.53 -15.49
C ASP A 34 -69.43 11.98 -16.71
N VAL A 35 -68.19 11.44 -16.72
CA VAL A 35 -67.69 10.37 -17.65
C VAL A 35 -67.33 10.72 -19.12
N LEU A 36 -66.00 10.63 -19.38
CA LEU A 36 -65.27 10.20 -20.62
C LEU A 36 -65.54 10.94 -21.95
N THR A 37 -64.56 11.28 -22.82
CA THR A 37 -63.11 10.96 -22.91
C THR A 37 -62.43 11.99 -23.83
N SER A 38 -61.20 12.43 -23.55
CA SER A 38 -60.20 12.77 -24.59
C SER A 38 -58.78 12.87 -24.00
N THR A 39 -57.77 12.66 -24.85
CA THR A 39 -56.34 12.55 -24.50
C THR A 39 -55.61 13.89 -24.57
N SER A 40 -54.91 14.30 -23.50
CA SER A 40 -53.63 15.03 -23.59
C SER A 40 -52.93 15.18 -22.22
N LEU A 41 -51.58 15.25 -22.26
CA LEU A 41 -50.68 15.76 -21.21
C LEU A 41 -50.74 15.10 -19.82
N SER A 42 -49.90 14.07 -19.58
CA SER A 42 -49.51 13.70 -18.21
C SER A 42 -48.51 14.73 -17.66
N THR A 43 -48.94 15.51 -16.67
CA THR A 43 -48.06 16.38 -15.89
C THR A 43 -47.01 15.56 -15.13
N ALA A 44 -45.77 16.04 -15.12
CA ALA A 44 -44.73 15.46 -14.26
C ALA A 44 -45.12 15.63 -12.79
N ALA A 45 -45.00 14.56 -12.00
CA ALA A 45 -45.28 14.62 -10.58
C ALA A 45 -44.35 15.61 -9.86
N VAL A 46 -44.92 16.43 -8.98
CA VAL A 46 -44.14 17.29 -8.08
C VAL A 46 -43.28 16.38 -7.20
N PRO A 47 -41.95 16.58 -7.12
CA PRO A 47 -41.09 15.77 -6.26
C PRO A 47 -41.53 15.88 -4.80
N ASP A 48 -41.55 14.76 -4.08
CA ASP A 48 -41.77 14.79 -2.64
C ASP A 48 -40.65 15.62 -2.00
N ARG A 49 -41.03 16.74 -1.36
CA ARG A 49 -40.08 17.70 -0.80
C ARG A 49 -39.27 17.08 0.35
N SER A 50 -39.78 16.03 1.00
CA SER A 50 -39.03 15.25 1.98
C SER A 50 -37.92 14.40 1.32
N GLU A 51 -38.18 13.85 0.14
CA GLU A 51 -37.18 13.09 -0.62
C GLU A 51 -36.09 14.01 -1.19
N LEU A 52 -36.45 15.21 -1.65
CA LEU A 52 -35.49 16.24 -2.06
C LEU A 52 -34.53 16.61 -0.92
N LEU A 53 -35.06 16.83 0.29
CA LEU A 53 -34.27 17.11 1.49
C LEU A 53 -33.40 15.92 1.93
N ALA A 54 -33.89 14.68 1.80
CA ALA A 54 -33.11 13.49 2.08
C ALA A 54 -31.94 13.29 1.09
N ARG A 55 -32.19 13.51 -0.20
CA ARG A 55 -31.16 13.50 -1.25
C ARG A 55 -30.14 14.63 -1.04
N ALA A 56 -30.58 15.82 -0.63
CA ALA A 56 -29.70 16.93 -0.29
C ALA A 56 -28.78 16.61 0.91
N ARG A 57 -29.28 15.95 1.97
CA ARG A 57 -28.44 15.46 3.10
C ARG A 57 -27.40 14.45 2.64
N GLY A 58 -27.82 13.42 1.90
CA GLY A 58 -26.90 12.41 1.38
C GLY A 58 -25.83 13.00 0.45
N PHE A 59 -26.18 14.05 -0.31
CA PHE A 59 -25.25 14.75 -1.18
C PHE A 59 -24.27 15.65 -0.42
N LEU A 60 -24.71 16.36 0.63
CA LEU A 60 -23.84 17.15 1.50
C LEU A 60 -22.85 16.29 2.30
N GLN A 61 -23.20 15.03 2.55
CA GLN A 61 -22.33 14.01 3.15
C GLN A 61 -21.43 13.30 2.12
N SER A 62 -21.55 13.59 0.83
CA SER A 62 -20.70 12.97 -0.19
C SER A 62 -19.25 13.49 -0.10
N PRO A 63 -18.22 12.64 -0.29
CA PRO A 63 -16.82 13.03 -0.09
C PRO A 63 -16.38 14.25 -0.91
N GLN A 64 -16.98 14.43 -2.10
CA GLN A 64 -16.70 15.50 -3.05
C GLN A 64 -17.22 16.87 -2.58
N ILE A 65 -18.29 16.89 -1.79
CA ILE A 65 -18.95 18.11 -1.32
C ILE A 65 -18.54 18.45 0.11
N VAL A 66 -18.29 17.44 0.96
CA VAL A 66 -17.88 17.63 2.37
C VAL A 66 -16.72 18.63 2.51
N GLN A 67 -15.74 18.60 1.60
CA GLN A 67 -14.56 19.49 1.64
C GLN A 67 -14.76 20.89 1.02
N GLN A 68 -15.88 21.17 0.33
CA GLN A 68 -16.12 22.49 -0.26
C GLN A 68 -16.52 23.54 0.80
N ASP A 69 -16.33 24.82 0.50
CA ASP A 69 -16.73 25.90 1.40
C ASP A 69 -18.26 26.04 1.54
N ILE A 70 -18.68 26.83 2.53
CA ILE A 70 -20.10 26.99 2.88
C ILE A 70 -20.87 27.75 1.79
N MET A 71 -20.24 28.68 1.05
CA MET A 71 -20.88 29.45 -0.02
C MET A 71 -21.11 28.57 -1.24
N ALA A 72 -20.12 27.77 -1.65
CA ALA A 72 -20.25 26.79 -2.73
C ALA A 72 -21.36 25.77 -2.44
N LYS A 73 -21.41 25.25 -1.20
CA LYS A 73 -22.51 24.38 -0.74
C LYS A 73 -23.87 25.07 -0.81
N ARG A 74 -23.95 26.35 -0.42
CA ARG A 74 -25.21 27.13 -0.43
C ARG A 74 -25.74 27.31 -1.85
N SER A 75 -24.93 27.86 -2.76
CA SER A 75 -25.33 28.10 -4.15
C SER A 75 -25.68 26.81 -4.89
N PHE A 76 -25.04 25.68 -4.58
CA PHE A 76 -25.45 24.39 -5.13
C PHE A 76 -26.84 23.95 -4.67
N LEU A 77 -27.18 24.13 -3.39
CA LEU A 77 -28.49 23.75 -2.86
C LEU A 77 -29.60 24.69 -3.36
N GLU A 78 -29.30 25.97 -3.54
CA GLU A 78 -30.16 26.96 -4.22
C GLU A 78 -30.46 26.50 -5.66
N GLU A 79 -29.43 26.05 -6.40
CA GLU A 79 -29.57 25.49 -7.76
C GLU A 79 -30.43 24.20 -7.81
N LYS A 80 -30.53 23.45 -6.70
CA LYS A 80 -31.43 22.28 -6.59
C LYS A 80 -32.83 22.62 -6.07
N GLY A 81 -33.16 23.91 -5.94
CA GLY A 81 -34.52 24.39 -5.65
C GLY A 81 -34.93 24.35 -4.17
N LEU A 82 -33.96 24.25 -3.27
CA LEU A 82 -34.21 24.42 -1.83
C LEU A 82 -34.27 25.92 -1.49
N ASN A 83 -35.04 26.28 -0.46
CA ASN A 83 -35.10 27.66 0.02
C ASN A 83 -34.09 27.92 1.16
N ASP A 84 -33.78 29.19 1.43
CA ASP A 84 -32.79 29.62 2.44
C ASP A 84 -32.98 28.96 3.82
N VAL A 85 -34.23 28.75 4.25
CA VAL A 85 -34.54 28.13 5.55
C VAL A 85 -34.19 26.65 5.57
N GLU A 86 -34.48 25.94 4.48
CA GLU A 86 -34.10 24.54 4.28
C GLU A 86 -32.58 24.39 4.20
N ILE A 87 -31.92 25.29 3.46
CA ILE A 87 -30.47 25.29 3.26
C ILE A 87 -29.74 25.59 4.57
N ASP A 88 -30.15 26.63 5.30
CA ASP A 88 -29.55 26.97 6.59
C ASP A 88 -29.85 25.92 7.67
N SER A 89 -30.92 25.14 7.53
CA SER A 89 -31.18 23.98 8.38
C SER A 89 -30.18 22.85 8.08
N LEU A 90 -30.02 22.47 6.81
CA LEU A 90 -29.10 21.43 6.35
C LEU A 90 -27.62 21.77 6.65
N LEU A 91 -27.22 23.03 6.47
CA LEU A 91 -25.84 23.46 6.75
C LEU A 91 -25.56 23.51 8.26
N ARG A 92 -26.56 23.80 9.11
CA ARG A 92 -26.45 23.67 10.58
C ARG A 92 -26.37 22.20 11.00
N GLU A 93 -27.18 21.34 10.39
CA GLU A 93 -27.14 19.88 10.62
C GLU A 93 -25.76 19.30 10.25
N LEU A 94 -25.21 19.68 9.08
CA LEU A 94 -23.86 19.29 8.65
C LEU A 94 -22.76 19.80 9.58
N LYS A 95 -22.87 21.04 10.08
CA LYS A 95 -21.90 21.62 11.02
C LYS A 95 -21.89 20.84 12.34
N SER A 96 -23.06 20.51 12.88
CA SER A 96 -23.18 19.70 14.10
C SER A 96 -22.66 18.25 13.93
N GLN A 97 -22.77 17.67 12.73
CA GLN A 97 -22.21 16.35 12.43
C GLN A 97 -20.69 16.40 12.27
N THR A 98 -20.15 17.43 11.63
CA THR A 98 -18.70 17.60 11.42
C THR A 98 -17.94 17.75 12.73
N GLU A 99 -18.53 18.45 13.71
CA GLU A 99 -18.04 18.58 15.09
C GLU A 99 -17.99 17.24 15.86
N SER A 100 -18.64 16.18 15.36
CA SER A 100 -18.66 14.85 16.01
C SER A 100 -17.67 13.82 15.44
N TYR A 101 -17.13 14.02 14.23
CA TYR A 101 -16.25 13.06 13.54
C TYR A 101 -14.83 13.55 13.23
N SER A 102 -14.46 14.77 13.62
CA SER A 102 -13.15 15.37 13.32
C SER A 102 -12.38 15.87 14.56
N VAL A 103 -12.31 15.03 15.60
CA VAL A 103 -11.48 15.30 16.79
C VAL A 103 -10.63 14.06 17.12
N LEU A 104 -9.37 14.05 16.64
CA LEU A 104 -8.29 13.41 17.40
C LEU A 104 -8.38 13.95 18.83
N PRO A 105 -8.32 13.11 19.88
CA PRO A 105 -8.55 13.57 21.24
C PRO A 105 -7.62 14.75 21.52
N ARG A 106 -8.20 15.94 21.76
CA ARG A 106 -7.44 17.07 22.30
C ARG A 106 -6.70 16.56 23.54
N PRO A 107 -5.44 16.95 23.77
CA PRO A 107 -4.74 16.58 24.99
C PRO A 107 -5.65 16.86 26.18
N GLU A 108 -5.84 15.88 27.10
CA GLU A 108 -6.84 16.02 28.16
C GLU A 108 -6.64 17.38 28.85
N PRO A 109 -7.70 18.23 28.95
CA PRO A 109 -7.57 19.52 29.59
C PRO A 109 -7.01 19.30 31.00
N PHE A 110 -5.94 20.03 31.36
CA PHE A 110 -5.18 19.79 32.58
C PHE A 110 -6.12 19.61 33.79
N ARG A 111 -6.22 18.37 34.25
CA ARG A 111 -7.07 18.02 35.39
C ARG A 111 -6.32 18.37 36.65
N GLU A 112 -6.60 19.57 37.18
CA GLU A 112 -6.12 19.97 38.50
C GLU A 112 -6.39 18.84 39.51
N PRO A 113 -5.33 18.24 40.12
CA PRO A 113 -5.47 17.13 41.05
C PRO A 113 -6.37 17.56 42.21
N SER A 114 -7.34 16.71 42.58
CA SER A 114 -8.42 17.07 43.50
C SER A 114 -7.96 17.69 44.83
N ARG A 115 -6.73 17.39 45.29
CA ARG A 115 -6.12 18.02 46.45
C ARG A 115 -5.95 19.54 46.29
N TYR A 116 -5.50 20.03 45.13
CA TYR A 116 -5.15 21.45 44.91
C TYR A 116 -6.32 22.39 44.63
N ARG A 117 -7.51 21.86 44.31
CA ARG A 117 -8.71 22.66 43.98
C ARG A 117 -9.23 23.57 45.09
N ILE A 118 -8.79 23.34 46.33
CA ILE A 118 -9.15 24.14 47.51
C ILE A 118 -8.12 25.24 47.84
N CYS A 119 -7.03 25.33 47.08
CA CYS A 119 -6.00 26.36 47.26
C CYS A 119 -6.36 27.63 46.47
N HIS A 120 -6.32 28.78 47.13
CA HIS A 120 -6.64 30.08 46.53
C HIS A 120 -5.51 31.12 46.73
N SER A 121 -4.31 30.66 47.10
CA SER A 121 -3.06 31.42 47.24
C SER A 121 -1.87 30.45 47.19
N ALA A 122 -0.66 30.91 46.87
CA ALA A 122 0.51 30.05 46.89
C ALA A 122 0.82 29.56 48.33
N VAL A 123 0.49 30.38 49.33
CA VAL A 123 0.54 30.01 50.76
C VAL A 123 -0.34 28.79 51.09
N ASP A 124 -1.53 28.67 50.48
CA ASP A 124 -2.39 27.49 50.68
C ASP A 124 -1.78 26.22 50.07
N VAL A 125 -1.08 26.35 48.94
CA VAL A 125 -0.36 25.24 48.31
C VAL A 125 0.78 24.78 49.22
N LEU A 126 1.58 25.70 49.76
CA LEU A 126 2.68 25.38 50.69
C LEU A 126 2.19 24.68 51.95
N LYS A 127 1.11 25.17 52.59
CA LYS A 127 0.51 24.52 53.77
C LYS A 127 0.08 23.07 53.52
N MET A 128 -0.30 22.74 52.28
CA MET A 128 -0.76 21.40 51.92
C MET A 128 0.37 20.45 51.50
N VAL A 129 1.50 20.96 51.01
CA VAL A 129 2.63 20.13 50.55
C VAL A 129 3.72 20.00 51.62
N GLY A 130 3.78 20.92 52.58
CA GLY A 130 4.76 20.90 53.67
C GLY A 130 6.19 21.04 53.13
N ASP A 131 7.13 20.27 53.70
CA ASP A 131 8.57 20.35 53.37
C ASP A 131 8.91 19.85 51.93
N LYS A 132 7.96 19.32 51.16
CA LYS A 132 8.17 18.81 49.80
C LYS A 132 7.96 19.86 48.71
N THR A 133 8.52 21.04 48.91
CA THR A 133 8.17 22.24 48.12
C THR A 133 8.53 22.15 46.63
N LEU A 134 9.58 21.41 46.26
CA LEU A 134 10.01 21.24 44.87
C LEU A 134 9.12 20.30 44.03
N ASP A 135 8.22 19.52 44.66
CA ASP A 135 7.27 18.60 44.00
C ASP A 135 5.94 19.30 43.63
N ILE A 136 5.82 20.62 43.83
CA ILE A 136 4.64 21.40 43.43
C ILE A 136 4.57 21.43 41.89
N PRO A 137 3.39 21.27 41.26
CA PRO A 137 3.27 21.48 39.81
C PRO A 137 3.25 23.00 39.49
N PRO A 138 4.08 23.50 38.56
CA PRO A 138 4.16 24.94 38.24
C PRO A 138 2.81 25.60 37.93
N VAL A 139 1.95 24.93 37.15
CA VAL A 139 0.60 25.40 36.79
C VAL A 139 -0.27 25.68 38.02
N ILE A 140 -0.15 24.90 39.09
CA ILE A 140 -0.93 25.12 40.32
C ILE A 140 -0.46 26.39 41.04
N LEU A 141 0.86 26.56 41.14
CA LEU A 141 1.44 27.71 41.84
C LEU A 141 1.10 29.03 41.11
N ILE A 142 1.20 29.04 39.78
CA ILE A 142 0.82 30.17 38.92
C ILE A 142 -0.68 30.48 39.05
N ARG A 143 -1.56 29.46 38.97
CA ARG A 143 -3.01 29.63 39.15
C ARG A 143 -3.33 30.30 40.48
N CYS A 144 -2.78 29.79 41.58
CA CYS A 144 -3.00 30.33 42.92
C CYS A 144 -2.36 31.71 43.13
N GLY A 145 -1.22 32.00 42.47
CA GLY A 145 -0.57 33.32 42.47
C GLY A 145 -1.40 34.38 41.74
N LEU A 146 -1.93 34.05 40.55
CA LEU A 146 -2.85 34.92 39.82
C LEU A 146 -4.13 35.20 40.63
N GLU A 147 -4.70 34.17 41.26
CA GLU A 147 -5.91 34.29 42.07
C GLU A 147 -5.68 35.11 43.36
N SER A 148 -4.54 34.96 44.02
CA SER A 148 -4.20 35.77 45.21
C SER A 148 -3.86 37.21 44.85
N PHE A 149 -3.11 37.47 43.75
CA PHE A 149 -2.79 38.82 43.30
C PHE A 149 -4.04 39.64 42.92
N GLY A 150 -5.06 38.99 42.33
CA GLY A 150 -6.29 39.64 41.90
C GLY A 150 -7.30 39.95 43.01
N LYS A 151 -7.14 39.38 44.22
CA LYS A 151 -8.08 39.61 45.34
C LYS A 151 -8.13 41.08 45.75
N GLY A 152 -9.33 41.67 45.67
CA GLY A 152 -9.58 43.05 46.04
C GLY A 152 -9.21 44.10 44.99
N LYS A 153 -8.89 43.68 43.75
CA LYS A 153 -8.64 44.56 42.60
C LYS A 153 -9.70 44.32 41.52
N GLU A 154 -10.04 45.35 40.75
CA GLU A 154 -11.03 45.27 39.65
C GLU A 154 -10.41 45.61 38.29
N GLY A 155 -11.01 45.10 37.22
CA GLY A 155 -10.57 45.35 35.85
C GLY A 155 -9.14 44.84 35.55
N ASP A 156 -8.41 45.55 34.71
CA ASP A 156 -7.05 45.15 34.32
C ASP A 156 -6.00 45.31 35.45
N LEU A 157 -6.33 46.01 36.54
CA LEU A 157 -5.50 46.07 37.74
C LEU A 157 -5.50 44.73 38.52
N ALA A 158 -6.49 43.86 38.28
CA ALA A 158 -6.54 42.52 38.88
C ALA A 158 -5.60 41.50 38.20
N LYS A 159 -5.04 41.83 37.04
CA LYS A 159 -4.20 40.95 36.21
C LYS A 159 -2.75 41.40 36.32
N PRO A 160 -1.83 40.65 36.95
CA PRO A 160 -0.44 41.07 37.07
C PRO A 160 0.26 41.01 35.70
N THR A 161 1.24 41.89 35.51
CA THR A 161 2.31 41.69 34.52
C THR A 161 3.19 40.50 34.92
N THR A 162 4.06 40.03 34.02
CA THR A 162 5.05 38.98 34.36
C THR A 162 5.83 39.31 35.63
N GLU A 163 6.40 40.51 35.71
CA GLU A 163 7.26 40.92 36.83
C GLU A 163 6.46 41.03 38.14
N GLU A 164 5.27 41.66 38.10
CA GLU A 164 4.36 41.74 39.26
C GLU A 164 3.94 40.33 39.77
N LEU A 165 3.76 39.35 38.87
CA LEU A 165 3.38 37.98 39.23
C LEU A 165 4.52 37.23 39.90
N PHE A 166 5.73 37.32 39.37
CA PHE A 166 6.89 36.61 39.92
C PHE A 166 7.32 37.22 41.27
N GLN A 167 7.36 38.56 41.39
CA GLN A 167 7.57 39.23 42.68
C GLN A 167 6.51 38.86 43.73
N HIS A 168 5.23 38.74 43.33
CA HIS A 168 4.16 38.29 44.23
C HIS A 168 4.36 36.82 44.66
N LEU A 169 4.71 35.93 43.72
CA LEU A 169 5.03 34.52 44.02
C LEU A 169 6.25 34.38 44.94
N GLU A 170 7.33 35.12 44.71
CA GLU A 170 8.50 35.15 45.60
C GLU A 170 8.12 35.60 47.02
N SER A 171 7.22 36.58 47.14
CA SER A 171 6.74 37.07 48.44
C SER A 171 5.87 36.05 49.20
N GLU A 172 5.07 35.25 48.49
CA GLU A 172 4.27 34.16 49.09
C GLU A 172 5.08 32.86 49.26
N VAL A 173 6.20 32.70 48.57
CA VAL A 173 6.99 31.45 48.47
C VAL A 173 8.49 31.70 48.71
N PRO A 174 8.93 31.83 49.98
CA PRO A 174 10.27 32.32 50.32
C PRO A 174 11.46 31.44 49.88
N TRP A 175 11.22 30.24 49.35
CA TRP A 175 12.29 29.39 48.80
C TRP A 175 12.53 29.60 47.29
N LEU A 176 11.67 30.34 46.57
CA LEU A 176 11.90 30.66 45.16
C LEU A 176 13.18 31.50 44.96
N ILE A 177 13.50 32.36 45.92
CA ILE A 177 14.73 33.17 45.94
C ILE A 177 16.01 32.39 46.33
N SER A 178 15.92 31.06 46.48
CA SER A 178 17.09 30.18 46.74
C SER A 178 17.73 29.68 45.45
N GLU A 179 18.95 29.15 45.53
CA GLU A 179 19.68 28.62 44.36
C GLU A 179 18.97 27.43 43.67
N GLU A 180 18.15 26.68 44.41
CA GLU A 180 17.25 25.65 43.84
C GLU A 180 15.93 26.25 43.35
N GLY A 181 15.46 27.31 44.00
CA GLY A 181 14.28 28.08 43.60
C GLY A 181 14.42 28.73 42.24
N LEU A 182 15.56 29.35 41.92
CA LEU A 182 15.87 29.95 40.61
C LEU A 182 15.78 28.92 39.46
N LYS A 183 16.13 27.65 39.71
CA LYS A 183 15.98 26.55 38.72
C LYS A 183 14.53 26.11 38.54
N TYR A 184 13.69 26.34 39.54
CA TYR A 184 12.26 26.08 39.50
C TYR A 184 11.48 27.27 38.91
N GLU A 185 11.96 28.50 39.10
CA GLU A 185 11.45 29.72 38.47
C GLU A 185 11.43 29.61 36.93
N GLN A 186 12.48 29.04 36.33
CA GLN A 186 12.50 28.75 34.90
C GLN A 186 11.33 27.84 34.45
N LYS A 187 10.89 26.89 35.30
CA LYS A 187 9.73 26.03 35.04
C LYS A 187 8.40 26.77 35.24
N LEU A 188 8.35 27.76 36.13
CA LEU A 188 7.20 28.67 36.24
C LEU A 188 7.08 29.53 34.99
N TRP A 189 8.19 30.04 34.46
CA TRP A 189 8.20 30.82 33.21
C TRP A 189 7.78 29.97 32.00
N GLU A 190 8.34 28.77 31.86
CA GLU A 190 7.94 27.81 30.83
C GLU A 190 6.45 27.46 30.93
N ALA A 191 5.93 27.18 32.12
CA ALA A 191 4.52 26.87 32.32
C ALA A 191 3.60 28.07 32.05
N LEU A 192 3.99 29.30 32.42
CA LEU A 192 3.21 30.51 32.15
C LEU A 192 3.13 30.80 30.65
N SER A 193 4.23 30.62 29.92
CA SER A 193 4.34 30.92 28.50
C SER A 193 3.81 29.84 27.56
N THR A 194 3.73 28.57 28.01
CA THR A 194 3.32 27.44 27.16
C THR A 194 1.96 26.82 27.53
N CYS A 195 1.46 26.99 28.76
CA CYS A 195 0.22 26.35 29.17
C CYS A 195 -1.01 27.16 28.70
N PRO A 196 -1.93 26.58 27.90
CA PRO A 196 -3.07 27.30 27.33
C PRO A 196 -4.14 27.72 28.35
N LEU A 197 -3.96 27.39 29.64
CA LEU A 197 -4.80 27.90 30.73
C LEU A 197 -4.41 29.31 31.18
N PHE A 198 -3.23 29.81 30.78
CA PHE A 198 -2.80 31.18 31.05
C PHE A 198 -2.81 31.98 29.75
N ILE A 199 -3.50 33.13 29.78
CA ILE A 199 -3.63 34.01 28.61
C ILE A 199 -2.93 35.32 28.94
N GLY A 200 -1.92 35.65 28.14
CA GLY A 200 -1.28 36.97 28.12
C GLY A 200 -2.11 37.92 27.26
N ILE A 201 -2.57 39.02 27.86
CA ILE A 201 -3.37 40.06 27.20
C ILE A 201 -2.46 41.28 26.92
N PRO A 202 -2.22 41.64 25.64
CA PRO A 202 -1.57 42.90 25.29
C PRO A 202 -2.46 44.09 25.68
N SER A 203 -1.89 45.12 26.29
CA SER A 203 -2.65 46.31 26.66
C SER A 203 -2.88 47.23 25.45
N LEU A 204 -4.16 47.54 25.16
CA LEU A 204 -4.56 48.37 24.04
C LEU A 204 -4.04 49.83 24.18
N PRO A 205 -3.74 50.52 23.06
CA PRO A 205 -3.32 51.91 23.09
C PRO A 205 -4.52 52.83 23.41
N THR A 206 -4.43 53.56 24.53
CA THR A 206 -5.16 54.83 24.67
C THR A 206 -4.53 55.87 23.75
N SER A 207 -5.36 56.76 23.20
CA SER A 207 -5.01 57.66 22.10
C SER A 207 -3.90 58.68 22.44
N ASN A 208 -3.10 58.98 21.41
CA ASN A 208 -2.14 60.09 21.29
C ASN A 208 -0.88 60.05 22.18
N VAL A 209 0.16 59.31 21.76
CA VAL A 209 1.56 59.82 21.60
C VAL A 209 2.26 58.97 20.54
N GLU A 210 2.87 59.59 19.52
CA GLU A 210 3.85 58.92 18.65
C GLU A 210 5.23 58.98 19.31
N ASN A 211 5.75 57.83 19.75
CA ASN A 211 7.18 57.55 19.90
C ASN A 211 7.37 56.03 19.99
N PHE A 212 8.38 55.51 19.30
CA PHE A 212 8.79 54.11 19.39
C PHE A 212 9.67 53.88 20.64
N GLU A 213 9.82 52.60 21.03
CA GLU A 213 10.65 52.10 22.14
C GLU A 213 10.08 52.18 23.58
N ASP A 214 8.84 51.71 23.77
CA ASP A 214 8.43 51.09 25.05
C ASP A 214 7.41 49.96 24.80
N GLN A 215 7.81 48.69 24.97
CA GLN A 215 6.88 47.56 24.92
C GLN A 215 6.07 47.51 26.22
N LYS A 216 4.78 47.88 26.17
CA LYS A 216 3.91 47.77 27.34
C LYS A 216 3.82 46.31 27.82
N PRO A 217 3.94 46.03 29.12
CA PRO A 217 4.05 44.67 29.63
C PRO A 217 2.74 43.89 29.50
N THR A 218 2.85 42.63 29.06
CA THR A 218 1.75 41.66 28.96
C THR A 218 1.17 41.36 30.34
N ARG A 219 -0.16 41.47 30.49
CA ARG A 219 -0.88 41.12 31.73
C ARG A 219 -1.50 39.72 31.61
N TRP A 220 -1.39 38.92 32.66
CA TRP A 220 -1.77 37.51 32.65
C TRP A 220 -3.10 37.25 33.35
N THR A 221 -3.88 36.32 32.80
CA THR A 221 -5.10 35.79 33.43
C THR A 221 -5.16 34.28 33.32
N PHE A 222 -5.79 33.63 34.30
CA PHE A 222 -6.12 32.21 34.24
C PHE A 222 -7.52 32.01 33.64
N VAL A 223 -7.69 30.97 32.81
CA VAL A 223 -8.99 30.53 32.31
C VAL A 223 -9.19 29.07 32.71
N ALA A 224 -10.21 28.80 33.51
CA ALA A 224 -10.55 27.44 33.90
C ALA A 224 -11.07 26.64 32.69
N PRO A 225 -10.65 25.38 32.48
CA PRO A 225 -11.19 24.55 31.41
C PRO A 225 -12.66 24.23 31.69
N GLU A 226 -13.53 24.41 30.68
CA GLU A 226 -14.93 24.01 30.80
C GLU A 226 -15.08 22.49 31.07
N PRO A 227 -16.09 22.08 31.85
CA PRO A 227 -16.34 20.66 32.10
C PRO A 227 -16.68 19.96 30.79
N ALA A 228 -15.88 18.94 30.44
CA ALA A 228 -16.07 18.19 29.20
C ALA A 228 -17.50 17.60 29.11
N GLU A 229 -18.20 17.90 28.02
CA GLU A 229 -19.47 17.25 27.72
C GLU A 229 -19.30 15.72 27.68
N LEU A 230 -20.32 15.00 28.17
CA LEU A 230 -20.37 13.54 28.07
C LEU A 230 -20.27 13.13 26.60
N SER A 231 -19.31 12.27 26.29
CA SER A 231 -19.05 11.87 24.91
C SER A 231 -20.29 11.20 24.29
N PRO A 232 -20.49 11.30 22.96
CA PRO A 232 -21.57 10.61 22.26
C PRO A 232 -21.64 9.12 22.62
N LEU A 233 -20.49 8.46 22.77
CA LEU A 233 -20.40 7.06 23.22
C LEU A 233 -21.00 6.85 24.63
N PHE A 234 -20.74 7.74 25.58
CA PHE A 234 -21.30 7.64 26.94
C PHE A 234 -22.80 7.97 26.96
N LYS A 235 -23.26 8.88 26.10
CA LYS A 235 -24.69 9.17 25.88
C LYS A 235 -25.40 7.94 25.27
N SER A 236 -24.84 7.33 24.22
CA SER A 236 -25.35 6.08 23.61
C SER A 236 -25.34 4.90 24.59
N MET A 237 -24.27 4.69 25.36
CA MET A 237 -24.23 3.61 26.37
C MET A 237 -25.32 3.77 27.45
N ASN A 238 -25.63 5.00 27.86
CA ASN A 238 -26.76 5.26 28.77
C ASN A 238 -28.12 5.08 28.09
N ALA A 239 -28.27 5.47 26.82
CA ALA A 239 -29.50 5.21 26.06
C ALA A 239 -29.76 3.70 25.91
N LEU A 240 -28.73 2.95 25.51
CA LEU A 240 -28.75 1.49 25.38
C LEU A 240 -29.03 0.80 26.74
N SER A 241 -28.41 1.27 27.83
CA SER A 241 -28.70 0.75 29.17
C SER A 241 -30.15 0.98 29.60
N ASN A 242 -30.82 2.01 29.09
CA ASN A 242 -32.23 2.30 29.37
C ASN A 242 -33.19 1.60 28.41
N SER A 243 -32.73 1.11 27.25
CA SER A 243 -33.55 0.36 26.29
C SER A 243 -33.71 -1.12 26.64
N PHE A 244 -32.87 -1.68 27.51
CA PHE A 244 -33.05 -3.06 27.98
C PHE A 244 -34.25 -3.18 28.94
N PRO A 245 -35.06 -4.25 28.84
CA PRO A 245 -36.14 -4.50 29.79
C PRO A 245 -35.56 -4.67 31.20
N LYS A 246 -36.06 -3.88 32.15
CA LYS A 246 -35.67 -3.98 33.57
C LYS A 246 -36.12 -5.32 34.12
N CYS A 247 -35.20 -6.27 34.20
CA CYS A 247 -35.46 -7.59 34.75
C CYS A 247 -35.90 -7.44 36.22
N SER A 248 -37.07 -7.98 36.55
CA SER A 248 -37.55 -8.08 37.92
C SER A 248 -36.55 -8.91 38.73
N ALA A 249 -35.95 -8.33 39.77
CA ALA A 249 -34.81 -8.91 40.46
C ALA A 249 -35.11 -10.32 41.01
N PRO A 250 -34.40 -11.37 40.56
CA PRO A 250 -34.39 -12.65 41.26
C PRO A 250 -33.54 -12.52 42.52
N THR A 251 -34.11 -12.84 43.68
CA THR A 251 -33.35 -12.95 44.93
C THR A 251 -32.36 -14.10 44.85
N TYR A 252 -31.08 -13.79 44.61
CA TYR A 252 -30.01 -14.78 44.48
C TYR A 252 -28.90 -14.57 45.51
N THR A 253 -28.61 -15.60 46.29
CA THR A 253 -27.63 -15.63 47.38
C THR A 253 -26.29 -16.25 46.93
N GLY A 254 -25.80 -15.84 45.75
CA GLY A 254 -24.64 -16.43 45.07
C GLY A 254 -23.46 -15.47 44.83
N ASN A 255 -22.30 -16.03 44.47
CA ASN A 255 -21.05 -15.29 44.26
C ASN A 255 -21.19 -14.24 43.11
N PRO A 256 -20.85 -12.95 43.33
CA PRO A 256 -20.96 -11.89 42.31
C PRO A 256 -20.28 -12.20 40.98
N ARG A 257 -19.20 -13.01 41.00
CA ARG A 257 -18.44 -13.38 39.80
C ARG A 257 -19.22 -14.35 38.89
N GLN A 258 -20.04 -15.22 39.46
CA GLN A 258 -20.93 -16.10 38.70
C GLN A 258 -22.09 -15.32 38.10
N HIS A 259 -22.69 -14.39 38.86
CA HIS A 259 -23.73 -13.49 38.33
C HIS A 259 -23.24 -12.67 37.12
N THR A 260 -22.01 -12.13 37.20
CA THR A 260 -21.40 -11.37 36.09
C THR A 260 -21.18 -12.25 34.84
N LEU A 261 -20.67 -13.47 35.02
CA LEU A 261 -20.43 -14.40 33.90
C LEU A 261 -21.74 -14.91 33.28
N GLN A 262 -22.77 -15.14 34.09
CA GLN A 262 -24.08 -15.56 33.61
C GLN A 262 -24.80 -14.43 32.86
N ALA A 263 -24.78 -13.20 33.37
CA ALA A 263 -25.30 -12.03 32.67
C ALA A 263 -24.59 -11.77 31.33
N LEU A 264 -23.26 -11.97 31.26
CA LEU A 264 -22.51 -11.90 30.00
C LEU A 264 -22.90 -13.02 29.01
N SER A 265 -23.10 -14.24 29.52
CA SER A 265 -23.55 -15.38 28.69
C SER A 265 -24.95 -15.14 28.11
N GLU A 266 -25.89 -14.70 28.94
CA GLU A 266 -27.26 -14.36 28.52
C GLU A 266 -27.28 -13.18 27.52
N PHE A 267 -26.46 -12.15 27.75
CA PHE A 267 -26.28 -11.02 26.83
C PHE A 267 -25.71 -11.43 25.47
N THR A 268 -24.68 -12.28 25.44
CA THR A 268 -24.11 -12.79 24.18
C THR A 268 -25.06 -13.75 23.45
N GLY A 269 -25.85 -14.55 24.17
CA GLY A 269 -26.92 -15.37 23.60
C GLY A 269 -28.04 -14.54 22.95
N TYR A 270 -28.47 -13.46 23.62
CA TYR A 270 -29.44 -12.50 23.09
C TYR A 270 -28.92 -11.78 21.83
N ILE A 271 -27.68 -11.28 21.84
CA ILE A 271 -27.06 -10.67 20.66
C ILE A 271 -26.96 -11.69 19.50
N SER A 272 -26.52 -12.92 19.77
CA SER A 272 -26.39 -13.95 18.74
C SER A 272 -27.74 -14.32 18.12
N THR A 273 -28.81 -14.44 18.92
CA THR A 273 -30.15 -14.71 18.39
C THR A 273 -30.72 -13.57 17.56
N GLN A 274 -30.44 -12.31 17.92
CA GLN A 274 -30.91 -11.14 17.14
C GLN A 274 -30.11 -10.89 15.86
N VAL A 275 -28.86 -11.35 15.77
CA VAL A 275 -27.97 -11.15 14.60
C VAL A 275 -28.12 -12.26 13.55
N TYR A 276 -28.45 -13.50 13.93
CA TYR A 276 -28.45 -14.65 13.02
C TYR A 276 -29.84 -15.16 12.58
N MET A 277 -30.92 -14.43 12.83
CA MET A 277 -32.25 -14.80 12.28
C MET A 277 -32.31 -14.55 10.76
N PRO A 278 -32.59 -15.58 9.92
CA PRO A 278 -32.73 -15.39 8.48
C PRO A 278 -34.01 -14.65 8.12
N TYR A 279 -33.93 -13.72 7.17
CA TYR A 279 -35.10 -13.10 6.55
C TYR A 279 -35.92 -14.16 5.77
N ARG A 280 -37.18 -14.37 6.14
CA ARG A 280 -38.13 -15.18 5.37
C ARG A 280 -38.98 -14.27 4.47
N PRO A 281 -38.95 -14.42 3.14
CA PRO A 281 -39.93 -13.78 2.26
C PRO A 281 -41.31 -14.44 2.43
N PRO A 282 -42.41 -13.70 2.19
CA PRO A 282 -43.77 -14.25 2.32
C PRO A 282 -44.12 -15.17 1.13
N SER A 283 -44.23 -16.47 1.37
CA SER A 283 -44.70 -17.47 0.40
C SER A 283 -46.17 -17.85 0.65
N SER A 284 -47.01 -17.75 -0.36
CA SER A 284 -48.47 -17.89 -0.28
C SER A 284 -48.96 -19.34 -0.26
N VAL A 285 -49.29 -19.87 0.92
CA VAL A 285 -50.24 -21.01 1.09
C VAL A 285 -51.13 -20.72 2.30
N ALA A 286 -52.42 -21.06 2.21
CA ALA A 286 -53.46 -20.51 3.08
C ALA A 286 -53.47 -21.07 4.52
N GLY A 287 -53.80 -20.20 5.47
CA GLY A 287 -54.64 -20.58 6.61
C GLY A 287 -54.01 -20.68 8.00
N PHE A 288 -53.36 -19.62 8.52
CA PHE A 288 -53.40 -19.29 9.96
C PHE A 288 -53.16 -17.78 10.16
N ILE A 289 -53.91 -17.15 11.06
CA ILE A 289 -53.89 -15.69 11.27
C ILE A 289 -52.94 -15.35 12.42
N GLY A 290 -51.91 -14.55 12.14
CA GLY A 290 -50.98 -13.98 13.10
C GLY A 290 -50.17 -12.86 12.44
N THR A 291 -50.13 -11.69 13.07
CA THR A 291 -49.64 -10.43 12.47
C THR A 291 -48.12 -10.40 12.30
N GLY A 292 -47.63 -10.45 11.06
CA GLY A 292 -46.25 -10.10 10.73
C GLY A 292 -46.11 -8.60 10.48
N GLY A 293 -45.42 -7.89 11.37
CA GLY A 293 -45.10 -6.47 11.21
C GLY A 293 -43.79 -6.25 10.47
N THR A 294 -43.69 -5.14 9.72
CA THR A 294 -42.41 -4.57 9.29
C THR A 294 -41.59 -4.13 10.52
N LEU A 295 -40.30 -4.49 10.55
CA LEU A 295 -39.36 -4.05 11.61
C LEU A 295 -39.32 -2.52 11.68
N GLY A 296 -39.40 -1.98 12.89
CA GLY A 296 -39.40 -0.53 13.12
C GLY A 296 -37.98 0.08 13.03
N PRO A 297 -37.86 1.40 12.80
CA PRO A 297 -36.56 2.08 12.72
C PRO A 297 -35.64 1.80 13.92
N ALA A 298 -36.22 1.71 15.12
CA ALA A 298 -35.49 1.44 16.36
C ALA A 298 -34.82 0.05 16.43
N GLU A 299 -35.40 -0.99 15.81
CA GLU A 299 -34.78 -2.33 15.79
C GLU A 299 -33.60 -2.40 14.83
N ASP A 300 -33.64 -1.62 13.75
CA ASP A 300 -32.58 -1.57 12.73
C ASP A 300 -31.44 -0.61 13.11
N GLU A 301 -31.72 0.36 13.99
CA GLU A 301 -30.74 1.16 14.72
C GLU A 301 -30.06 0.34 15.83
N PHE A 302 -30.83 -0.39 16.65
CA PHE A 302 -30.31 -1.31 17.66
C PHE A 302 -29.39 -2.39 17.04
N ARG A 303 -29.76 -2.97 15.90
CA ARG A 303 -28.90 -3.90 15.15
C ARG A 303 -27.61 -3.26 14.62
N ARG A 304 -27.61 -1.96 14.33
CA ARG A 304 -26.39 -1.21 13.95
C ARG A 304 -25.48 -0.98 15.15
N GLU A 305 -26.01 -0.51 16.28
CA GLU A 305 -25.22 -0.34 17.50
C GLU A 305 -24.63 -1.66 18.02
N VAL A 306 -25.38 -2.77 17.95
CA VAL A 306 -24.90 -4.11 18.33
C VAL A 306 -23.72 -4.57 17.45
N ARG A 307 -23.71 -4.24 16.15
CA ARG A 307 -22.56 -4.51 15.26
C ARG A 307 -21.36 -3.62 15.59
N ALA A 308 -21.58 -2.34 15.87
CA ALA A 308 -20.54 -1.41 16.29
C ALA A 308 -19.88 -1.84 17.62
N LEU A 309 -20.69 -2.28 18.59
CA LEU A 309 -20.22 -2.85 19.86
C LEU A 309 -19.42 -4.15 19.66
N LYS A 310 -19.83 -5.02 18.73
CA LYS A 310 -19.04 -6.22 18.36
C LYS A 310 -17.66 -5.83 17.82
N GLY A 311 -17.58 -4.77 17.00
CA GLY A 311 -16.30 -4.20 16.54
C GLY A 311 -15.45 -3.62 17.69
N LEU A 312 -16.06 -2.89 18.62
CA LEU A 312 -15.38 -2.29 19.78
C LEU A 312 -14.85 -3.33 20.79
N VAL A 313 -15.59 -4.42 21.02
CA VAL A 313 -15.20 -5.48 21.98
C VAL A 313 -14.11 -6.38 21.42
N LEU A 314 -14.11 -6.64 20.10
CA LEU A 314 -13.08 -7.48 19.46
C LEU A 314 -11.75 -6.74 19.21
N ASN A 315 -11.76 -5.39 19.14
CA ASN A 315 -10.58 -4.59 18.78
C ASN A 315 -9.97 -3.75 19.94
N ARG A 316 -10.00 -4.23 21.21
CA ARG A 316 -9.25 -3.58 22.31
C ARG A 316 -8.26 -4.51 23.04
N PRO A 317 -6.94 -4.28 22.91
CA PRO A 317 -5.91 -5.02 23.65
C PRO A 317 -5.64 -4.38 25.02
N ALA A 318 -6.59 -4.46 25.98
CA ALA A 318 -6.41 -3.85 27.31
C ALA A 318 -7.24 -4.45 28.47
N ILE A 319 -7.12 -5.75 28.76
CA ILE A 319 -7.39 -6.29 30.11
C ILE A 319 -6.34 -7.35 30.47
N ARG A 320 -5.22 -6.94 31.10
CA ARG A 320 -4.41 -7.80 32.00
C ARG A 320 -3.33 -7.01 32.74
N LYS A 321 -3.05 -7.48 33.97
CA LYS A 321 -2.15 -6.93 35.03
C LYS A 321 -2.88 -5.88 35.90
N LYS A 322 -2.86 -5.96 37.24
CA LYS A 322 -1.90 -6.63 38.15
C LYS A 322 -2.56 -7.18 39.44
N ASP A 323 -1.83 -8.08 40.11
CA ASP A 323 -1.83 -8.43 41.54
C ASP A 323 -3.13 -8.82 42.28
N PHE A 324 -3.28 -10.11 42.62
CA PHE A 324 -3.65 -10.62 43.96
C PHE A 324 -3.33 -12.15 44.02
N PRO A 325 -2.99 -12.74 45.19
CA PRO A 325 -2.59 -14.13 45.31
C PRO A 325 -3.78 -15.09 45.54
N VAL A 326 -3.49 -16.42 45.52
CA VAL A 326 -4.13 -17.54 46.27
C VAL A 326 -4.49 -18.79 45.42
N ASN A 327 -3.83 -19.90 45.81
CA ASN A 327 -4.08 -21.35 45.69
C ASN A 327 -4.43 -22.06 44.34
N PRO A 328 -3.63 -23.07 43.93
CA PRO A 328 -3.97 -24.02 42.88
C PRO A 328 -4.75 -25.23 43.42
N SER A 329 -6.00 -25.03 43.83
CA SER A 329 -6.93 -26.13 44.14
C SER A 329 -8.39 -25.67 43.97
N VAL A 330 -9.24 -26.54 43.41
CA VAL A 330 -10.66 -26.30 43.08
C VAL A 330 -10.91 -25.49 41.80
N LEU A 331 -10.82 -26.17 40.65
CA LEU A 331 -11.90 -26.29 39.64
C LEU A 331 -11.39 -27.11 38.43
N ARG A 332 -11.83 -28.37 38.33
CA ARG A 332 -11.75 -29.14 37.06
C ARG A 332 -12.98 -28.81 36.20
N PRO A 333 -12.89 -28.87 34.86
CA PRO A 333 -14.02 -28.65 33.98
C PRO A 333 -15.02 -29.81 34.08
N ALA A 334 -16.32 -29.48 34.01
CA ALA A 334 -17.39 -30.47 33.92
C ALA A 334 -18.47 -30.00 32.95
N CYS A 335 -18.99 -30.96 32.17
CA CYS A 335 -20.20 -30.85 31.34
C CYS A 335 -20.17 -29.93 30.10
N ALA A 336 -19.35 -30.31 29.10
CA ALA A 336 -19.73 -30.16 27.68
C ALA A 336 -19.04 -31.17 26.71
N THR A 337 -18.61 -32.36 27.18
CA THR A 337 -18.26 -33.47 26.26
C THR A 337 -18.51 -34.83 26.91
N ALA A 338 -19.67 -35.38 26.61
CA ALA A 338 -20.12 -36.75 26.86
C ALA A 338 -21.27 -36.92 25.84
N ILE A 339 -21.36 -37.92 24.96
CA ILE A 339 -20.71 -39.23 24.74
C ILE A 339 -20.94 -39.48 23.21
N LEU A 340 -20.01 -39.89 22.34
CA LEU A 340 -18.96 -40.90 22.41
C LEU A 340 -17.66 -40.45 21.72
N GLY A 341 -16.53 -40.82 22.33
CA GLY A 341 -15.29 -41.13 21.63
C GLY A 341 -14.66 -42.35 22.30
N GLU A 342 -14.74 -43.50 21.65
CA GLU A 342 -14.09 -44.80 21.94
C GLU A 342 -14.45 -45.65 20.72
N ILE A 343 -13.54 -46.07 19.84
CA ILE A 343 -12.35 -46.88 20.11
C ILE A 343 -11.07 -46.21 19.59
N ARG A 344 -10.01 -46.30 20.39
CA ARG A 344 -8.62 -46.08 19.98
C ARG A 344 -7.80 -47.32 20.34
N ASP A 345 -6.73 -47.55 19.58
CA ASP A 345 -5.69 -48.58 19.77
C ASP A 345 -6.08 -50.05 19.53
N SER A 346 -5.69 -50.57 18.36
CA SER A 346 -4.59 -51.55 18.35
C SER A 346 -3.98 -51.73 16.95
N ARG A 347 -2.74 -52.22 16.97
CA ARG A 347 -1.80 -52.51 15.86
C ARG A 347 -2.44 -53.37 14.77
N TRP A 348 -1.91 -53.36 13.55
CA TRP A 348 -1.24 -54.52 12.91
C TRP A 348 -0.70 -54.14 11.52
N ASN A 349 0.21 -54.98 11.01
CA ASN A 349 1.05 -54.79 9.82
C ASN A 349 0.44 -55.36 8.51
N ASP A 350 0.97 -54.88 7.37
CA ASP A 350 1.30 -55.58 6.11
C ASP A 350 0.31 -56.49 5.35
N SER A 351 0.60 -56.67 4.05
CA SER A 351 0.05 -57.64 3.06
C SER A 351 -1.43 -57.45 2.63
N GLU A 352 -1.77 -57.25 1.36
CA GLU A 352 -1.61 -58.08 0.14
C GLU A 352 -2.66 -59.23 -0.02
N TYR A 353 -2.88 -59.62 -1.29
CA TYR A 353 -3.61 -60.80 -1.81
C TYR A 353 -5.14 -60.84 -1.80
N LEU A 354 -5.70 -60.58 -3.00
CA LEU A 354 -6.49 -61.54 -3.81
C LEU A 354 -7.35 -62.59 -3.09
N PHE A 355 -8.67 -62.57 -3.36
CA PHE A 355 -9.41 -63.80 -3.69
C PHE A 355 -10.52 -63.52 -4.71
N ALA A 356 -10.88 -64.53 -5.51
CA ALA A 356 -11.60 -64.39 -6.78
C ALA A 356 -12.88 -65.25 -6.87
N ASN A 357 -13.72 -64.91 -7.86
CA ASN A 357 -14.86 -65.66 -8.45
C ASN A 357 -16.04 -65.96 -7.50
N TRP A 358 -17.32 -65.65 -7.79
CA TRP A 358 -18.17 -65.64 -9.00
C TRP A 358 -19.00 -66.93 -9.15
N GLU A 359 -20.32 -66.73 -9.28
CA GLU A 359 -21.43 -67.68 -9.51
C GLU A 359 -21.78 -68.66 -8.35
N ALA A 360 -23.02 -69.13 -8.17
CA ALA A 360 -24.14 -69.20 -9.12
C ALA A 360 -25.56 -69.22 -8.47
N LEU A 361 -26.56 -68.83 -9.27
CA LEU A 361 -27.97 -69.33 -9.34
C LEU A 361 -28.98 -69.11 -8.17
N ASN A 362 -29.95 -68.20 -8.38
CA ASN A 362 -31.37 -68.44 -8.82
C ASN A 362 -32.11 -69.75 -8.40
N PRO A 363 -33.48 -69.85 -8.47
CA PRO A 363 -34.49 -68.87 -8.94
C PRO A 363 -35.87 -68.86 -8.17
N GLU A 364 -36.88 -68.19 -8.76
CA GLU A 364 -38.35 -68.40 -8.63
C GLU A 364 -39.12 -67.87 -7.39
N ASN A 365 -40.39 -67.42 -7.47
CA ASN A 365 -41.21 -66.84 -8.56
C ASN A 365 -42.50 -66.23 -7.93
N HIS A 366 -43.00 -65.09 -8.43
CA HIS A 366 -44.42 -64.92 -8.81
C HIS A 366 -44.76 -63.51 -9.37
N VAL A 367 -45.20 -63.52 -10.63
CA VAL A 367 -45.98 -62.47 -11.33
C VAL A 367 -47.49 -62.88 -11.24
N PRO A 368 -48.52 -62.24 -11.88
CA PRO A 368 -48.60 -61.05 -12.76
C PRO A 368 -49.78 -60.06 -12.48
N THR A 369 -49.88 -58.95 -13.24
CA THR A 369 -51.10 -58.57 -14.03
C THR A 369 -51.00 -57.20 -14.76
N LEU A 370 -51.50 -57.15 -16.01
CA LEU A 370 -52.11 -56.03 -16.79
C LEU A 370 -51.36 -54.67 -16.94
N SER A 371 -51.55 -53.84 -17.99
CA SER A 371 -52.28 -53.90 -19.28
C SER A 371 -51.75 -52.72 -20.15
N TRP A 372 -51.23 -52.89 -21.37
CA TRP A 372 -51.89 -53.10 -22.69
C TRP A 372 -52.44 -51.82 -23.38
N VAL A 373 -52.50 -51.86 -24.74
CA VAL A 373 -52.97 -50.81 -25.71
C VAL A 373 -51.95 -49.67 -25.99
N ILE A 374 -51.25 -49.58 -27.14
CA ILE A 374 -51.61 -49.48 -28.58
C ILE A 374 -51.74 -48.04 -29.12
N ARG A 375 -50.85 -47.74 -30.09
CA ARG A 375 -50.99 -46.91 -31.32
C ARG A 375 -51.81 -45.59 -31.30
N ARG A 376 -51.09 -44.48 -31.53
CA ARG A 376 -51.24 -43.43 -32.59
C ARG A 376 -50.50 -42.17 -32.09
N GLN A 377 -49.86 -41.32 -32.88
CA GLN A 377 -49.51 -41.24 -34.32
C GLN A 377 -48.27 -40.29 -34.35
N MET A 378 -47.14 -40.57 -35.04
CA MET A 378 -46.91 -40.31 -36.48
C MET A 378 -47.45 -38.93 -36.91
N THR A 379 -46.71 -38.03 -37.58
CA THR A 379 -45.58 -38.25 -38.52
C THR A 379 -44.96 -36.88 -38.91
N PHE A 380 -43.65 -36.79 -39.27
CA PHE A 380 -43.17 -36.50 -40.65
C PHE A 380 -41.63 -36.23 -40.77
N TRP A 381 -41.00 -36.93 -41.73
CA TRP A 381 -39.70 -36.74 -42.43
C TRP A 381 -38.33 -36.75 -41.71
N ASN A 382 -37.65 -37.89 -41.92
CA ASN A 382 -36.31 -37.89 -42.54
C ASN A 382 -36.39 -37.36 -43.98
N ALA A 383 -35.59 -36.36 -44.39
CA ALA A 383 -34.94 -36.29 -45.72
C ALA A 383 -33.98 -35.08 -45.85
N LEU A 384 -32.81 -35.31 -46.50
CA LEU A 384 -31.73 -34.36 -46.82
C LEU A 384 -31.01 -33.74 -45.59
N LYS A 385 -29.69 -33.50 -45.57
CA LYS A 385 -28.51 -33.89 -46.39
C LYS A 385 -27.30 -33.70 -45.46
N ILE A 386 -26.35 -34.62 -45.33
CA ILE A 386 -25.17 -34.80 -46.22
C ILE A 386 -24.45 -33.48 -46.54
N GLU A 387 -23.40 -33.15 -45.77
CA GLU A 387 -22.12 -32.65 -46.32
C GLU A 387 -20.97 -32.75 -45.30
N MET A 388 -20.47 -33.98 -45.07
CA MET A 388 -19.13 -34.25 -44.51
C MET A 388 -18.53 -35.49 -45.19
N ILE A 389 -18.20 -35.36 -46.47
CA ILE A 389 -17.26 -36.23 -47.18
C ILE A 389 -16.33 -35.31 -47.96
N GLY A 390 -15.03 -35.31 -47.64
CA GLY A 390 -14.10 -34.31 -48.21
C GLY A 390 -12.61 -34.65 -48.20
N THR A 391 -12.10 -35.50 -47.28
CA THR A 391 -10.65 -35.83 -47.26
C THR A 391 -10.34 -37.18 -46.57
N SER A 392 -10.53 -38.29 -47.29
CA SER A 392 -9.92 -39.58 -46.91
C SER A 392 -9.84 -40.60 -48.06
N MET A 393 -9.36 -40.20 -49.25
CA MET A 393 -9.09 -41.18 -50.33
C MET A 393 -7.94 -40.82 -51.30
N TRP A 394 -6.85 -40.20 -50.80
CA TRP A 394 -5.66 -39.91 -51.64
C TRP A 394 -4.29 -40.26 -51.02
N TYR A 395 -4.19 -40.48 -49.71
CA TYR A 395 -2.90 -40.77 -49.04
C TYR A 395 -2.53 -42.26 -48.92
N TYR A 396 -3.43 -43.18 -49.26
CA TYR A 396 -3.19 -44.63 -49.11
C TYR A 396 -2.56 -45.30 -50.36
N VAL A 397 -2.40 -44.56 -51.47
CA VAL A 397 -1.92 -45.11 -52.76
C VAL A 397 -0.52 -44.58 -53.17
N ILE A 398 -0.06 -43.46 -52.60
CA ILE A 398 1.24 -42.84 -52.94
C ILE A 398 2.25 -42.98 -51.77
N SER A 399 2.36 -44.18 -51.20
CA SER A 399 3.32 -44.47 -50.12
C SER A 399 4.07 -45.81 -50.27
N ARG A 400 3.93 -46.51 -51.40
CA ARG A 400 4.49 -47.86 -51.59
C ARG A 400 5.11 -48.19 -52.96
N LEU A 401 5.79 -47.25 -53.60
CA LEU A 401 6.80 -47.56 -54.64
C LEU A 401 8.08 -46.72 -54.45
N THR A 402 9.15 -47.40 -54.03
CA THR A 402 10.56 -46.96 -53.91
C THR A 402 11.31 -47.07 -55.24
N PRO A 403 12.63 -46.73 -55.33
CA PRO A 403 13.42 -45.61 -54.80
C PRO A 403 14.25 -44.93 -55.94
N VAL A 404 15.39 -44.26 -55.63
CA VAL A 404 16.68 -44.16 -56.40
C VAL A 404 17.30 -42.74 -56.55
N MET A 405 18.54 -42.61 -56.05
CA MET A 405 19.68 -41.69 -56.39
C MET A 405 19.60 -40.15 -56.30
N ASN A 406 20.54 -39.60 -55.53
CA ASN A 406 21.32 -38.38 -55.81
C ASN A 406 22.38 -38.69 -56.91
N PRO A 407 23.04 -37.73 -57.61
CA PRO A 407 23.07 -36.27 -57.37
C PRO A 407 22.93 -35.38 -58.64
N GLY A 408 22.98 -34.05 -58.47
CA GLY A 408 23.53 -33.15 -59.50
C GLY A 408 22.66 -31.96 -59.94
N THR A 409 23.10 -30.76 -59.57
CA THR A 409 22.95 -29.47 -60.29
C THR A 409 21.69 -29.23 -61.16
N PHE A 410 20.81 -28.33 -60.71
CA PHE A 410 20.43 -27.14 -61.49
C PHE A 410 19.77 -26.08 -60.59
N THR A 411 20.21 -24.83 -60.72
CA THR A 411 19.66 -23.68 -59.97
C THR A 411 18.36 -23.18 -60.59
N PHE A 412 17.28 -23.15 -59.81
CA PHE A 412 16.09 -22.35 -60.10
C PHE A 412 15.90 -21.29 -59.00
N HIS A 413 15.67 -20.04 -59.42
CA HIS A 413 15.33 -18.96 -58.49
C HIS A 413 13.98 -19.26 -57.82
N PRO A 414 13.87 -19.21 -56.48
CA PRO A 414 12.60 -19.42 -55.81
C PRO A 414 11.64 -18.25 -56.07
N ILE A 415 10.46 -18.58 -56.54
CA ILE A 415 9.26 -17.74 -56.47
C ILE A 415 9.02 -17.38 -54.99
N PRO A 416 8.57 -16.15 -54.66
CA PRO A 416 8.35 -15.77 -53.26
C PRO A 416 7.43 -16.76 -52.55
N GLN A 417 7.94 -17.38 -51.48
CA GLN A 417 7.11 -18.20 -50.62
C GLN A 417 6.07 -17.30 -49.94
N TYR A 418 4.79 -17.71 -49.98
CA TYR A 418 3.80 -17.17 -49.07
C TYR A 418 4.27 -17.37 -47.62
N PRO A 419 4.03 -16.41 -46.71
CA PRO A 419 4.46 -16.55 -45.32
C PRO A 419 3.83 -17.81 -44.72
N ALA A 420 4.65 -18.60 -44.03
CA ALA A 420 4.16 -19.75 -43.28
C ALA A 420 3.08 -19.28 -42.29
N PHE A 421 1.97 -20.02 -42.20
CA PHE A 421 0.97 -19.77 -41.16
C PHE A 421 1.65 -19.86 -39.80
N ALA A 422 1.67 -18.76 -39.05
CA ALA A 422 2.14 -18.74 -37.68
C ALA A 422 1.32 -19.76 -36.87
N MET A 423 1.99 -20.75 -36.28
CA MET A 423 1.32 -21.75 -35.47
C MET A 423 0.76 -21.09 -34.21
N SER A 424 -0.54 -21.25 -33.97
CA SER A 424 -1.21 -20.73 -32.77
C SER A 424 -0.57 -21.30 -31.50
N THR A 425 -0.53 -20.50 -30.44
CA THR A 425 0.05 -20.92 -29.17
C THR A 425 -0.66 -22.19 -28.67
N PRO A 426 0.05 -23.27 -28.28
CA PRO A 426 -0.60 -24.52 -27.87
C PRO A 426 -1.39 -24.34 -26.57
N PRO A 427 -2.51 -25.08 -26.38
CA PRO A 427 -3.26 -25.08 -25.11
C PRO A 427 -2.41 -25.58 -23.95
N LEU A 428 -2.65 -25.04 -22.76
CA LEU A 428 -2.04 -25.52 -21.53
C LEU A 428 -2.64 -26.89 -21.14
N HIS A 429 -1.79 -27.91 -21.08
CA HIS A 429 -2.23 -29.24 -20.66
C HIS A 429 -2.34 -29.30 -19.12
N PRO A 430 -3.49 -29.70 -18.53
CA PRO A 430 -3.72 -29.75 -17.07
C PRO A 430 -2.58 -30.34 -16.24
N LYS A 431 -1.98 -31.44 -16.73
CA LYS A 431 -0.86 -32.13 -16.07
C LYS A 431 0.33 -31.21 -15.75
N VAL A 432 0.63 -30.22 -16.60
CA VAL A 432 1.78 -29.31 -16.41
C VAL A 432 1.59 -28.45 -15.15
N VAL A 433 0.35 -28.05 -14.86
CA VAL A 433 -0.03 -27.29 -13.66
C VAL A 433 0.09 -28.17 -12.42
N LEU A 434 -0.42 -29.40 -12.48
CA LEU A 434 -0.35 -30.38 -11.39
C LEU A 434 1.08 -30.84 -11.07
N GLU A 435 1.97 -30.81 -12.08
CA GLU A 435 3.41 -31.04 -11.91
C GLU A 435 4.13 -29.86 -11.21
N GLN A 436 3.52 -28.67 -11.13
CA GLN A 436 4.03 -27.58 -10.28
C GLN A 436 3.49 -27.70 -8.85
N ASP A 437 2.19 -27.97 -8.71
CA ASP A 437 1.53 -28.16 -7.42
C ASP A 437 0.23 -28.97 -7.56
N GLY A 438 0.20 -30.17 -6.97
CA GLY A 438 -0.95 -31.07 -7.01
C GLY A 438 -2.19 -30.52 -6.29
N TYR A 439 -2.03 -29.60 -5.32
CA TYR A 439 -3.17 -28.98 -4.63
C TYR A 439 -3.97 -28.02 -5.52
N LEU A 440 -3.48 -27.70 -6.72
CA LEU A 440 -4.19 -26.87 -7.70
C LEU A 440 -5.27 -27.64 -8.48
N GLU A 441 -5.46 -28.94 -8.29
CA GLU A 441 -6.47 -29.75 -9.01
C GLU A 441 -7.88 -29.10 -9.05
N PRO A 442 -8.44 -28.56 -7.96
CA PRO A 442 -9.75 -27.90 -8.00
C PRO A 442 -9.75 -26.60 -8.82
N ASN A 443 -8.59 -25.99 -9.04
CA ASN A 443 -8.41 -24.68 -9.66
C ASN A 443 -7.87 -24.76 -11.10
N VAL A 444 -7.45 -25.93 -11.56
CA VAL A 444 -7.01 -26.20 -12.95
C VAL A 444 -7.96 -25.60 -14.00
N PRO A 445 -9.31 -25.72 -13.90
CA PRO A 445 -10.21 -25.13 -14.90
C PRO A 445 -10.08 -23.59 -15.01
N ALA A 446 -9.88 -22.90 -13.89
CA ALA A 446 -9.69 -21.44 -13.87
C ALA A 446 -8.31 -21.04 -14.44
N ILE A 447 -7.27 -21.83 -14.17
CA ILE A 447 -5.91 -21.62 -14.68
C ILE A 447 -5.86 -21.86 -16.20
N VAL A 448 -6.50 -22.93 -16.70
CA VAL A 448 -6.61 -23.22 -18.13
C VAL A 448 -7.42 -22.13 -18.84
N HIS A 449 -8.57 -21.73 -18.30
CA HIS A 449 -9.37 -20.64 -18.87
C HIS A 449 -8.58 -19.33 -19.00
N ARG A 450 -7.86 -18.93 -17.94
CA ARG A 450 -6.96 -17.77 -17.95
C ARG A 450 -5.89 -17.89 -19.04
N TYR A 451 -5.26 -19.05 -19.15
CA TYR A 451 -4.25 -19.31 -20.19
C TYR A 451 -4.84 -19.25 -21.61
N ASP A 452 -6.07 -19.73 -21.81
CA ASP A 452 -6.77 -19.61 -23.11
C ASP A 452 -7.05 -18.15 -23.48
N VAL A 453 -7.37 -17.29 -22.51
CA VAL A 453 -7.50 -15.82 -22.72
C VAL A 453 -6.15 -15.19 -23.05
N PHE A 454 -5.07 -15.55 -22.33
CA PHE A 454 -3.70 -15.14 -22.66
C PHE A 454 -3.30 -15.52 -24.08
N ARG A 455 -3.53 -16.79 -24.49
CA ARG A 455 -3.30 -17.23 -25.87
C ARG A 455 -4.09 -16.38 -26.86
N THR A 456 -5.37 -16.13 -26.59
CA THR A 456 -6.25 -15.40 -27.51
C THR A 456 -5.70 -14.00 -27.79
N TRP A 457 -5.16 -13.33 -26.76
CA TRP A 457 -4.47 -12.05 -26.92
C TRP A 457 -3.11 -12.19 -27.63
N LYS A 458 -2.27 -13.16 -27.25
CA LYS A 458 -0.96 -13.41 -27.88
C LYS A 458 -1.09 -13.72 -29.38
N ASP A 459 -1.96 -14.65 -29.74
CA ASP A 459 -2.24 -15.03 -31.13
C ASP A 459 -2.94 -13.91 -31.92
N THR A 460 -3.58 -12.96 -31.24
CA THR A 460 -4.15 -11.75 -31.87
C THR A 460 -3.06 -10.73 -32.15
N ILE A 461 -2.18 -10.43 -31.18
CA ILE A 461 -1.00 -9.56 -31.37
C ILE A 461 -0.09 -10.11 -32.48
N GLU A 462 0.14 -11.43 -32.53
CA GLU A 462 0.92 -12.06 -33.61
C GLU A 462 0.28 -11.78 -34.98
N ARG A 463 -1.04 -11.95 -35.10
CA ARG A 463 -1.78 -11.85 -36.36
C ARG A 463 -2.01 -10.42 -36.85
N SER A 464 -2.34 -9.47 -35.97
CA SER A 464 -2.69 -8.10 -36.35
C SER A 464 -1.52 -7.13 -36.32
N GLU A 465 -0.51 -7.37 -35.48
CA GLU A 465 0.62 -6.46 -35.27
C GLU A 465 1.96 -7.05 -35.73
N GLY A 466 2.02 -8.36 -35.99
CA GLY A 466 3.23 -9.07 -36.36
C GLY A 466 4.15 -9.35 -35.17
N GLY A 467 3.55 -9.69 -34.03
CA GLY A 467 4.22 -10.19 -32.83
C GLY A 467 4.68 -9.12 -31.85
N TYR A 468 5.15 -9.58 -30.68
CA TYR A 468 5.53 -8.69 -29.58
C TYR A 468 6.58 -7.64 -29.96
N ASP A 469 7.56 -7.98 -30.81
CA ASP A 469 8.62 -7.02 -31.14
C ASP A 469 8.08 -5.76 -31.84
N LYS A 470 7.10 -5.91 -32.73
CA LYS A 470 6.46 -4.78 -33.42
C LYS A 470 5.41 -4.09 -32.56
N PHE A 471 4.62 -4.87 -31.81
CA PHE A 471 3.55 -4.34 -30.97
C PHE A 471 4.09 -3.44 -29.84
N THR A 472 5.16 -3.89 -29.19
CA THR A 472 5.81 -3.17 -28.07
C THR A 472 6.68 -1.99 -28.52
N LYS A 473 6.87 -1.78 -29.82
CA LYS A 473 7.50 -0.57 -30.37
C LYS A 473 6.47 0.52 -30.69
N GLY A 474 5.35 0.57 -29.96
CA GLY A 474 4.33 1.61 -30.08
C GLY A 474 4.90 3.02 -29.89
N TYR A 475 5.92 3.19 -29.04
CA TYR A 475 6.60 4.46 -28.81
C TYR A 475 7.40 4.98 -30.03
N LEU A 476 7.68 4.13 -31.04
CA LEU A 476 8.25 4.52 -32.34
C LEU A 476 7.18 4.90 -33.38
N LYS A 477 5.90 4.91 -32.98
CA LYS A 477 4.74 5.27 -33.81
C LYS A 477 3.92 6.39 -33.19
N PHE A 478 3.59 6.26 -31.90
CA PHE A 478 2.84 7.20 -31.07
C PHE A 478 3.76 8.21 -30.39
N GLY A 479 3.19 9.33 -29.95
CA GLY A 479 3.97 10.48 -29.51
C GLY A 479 4.74 11.09 -30.67
N PHE A 480 5.80 11.85 -30.34
CA PHE A 480 6.62 12.53 -31.33
C PHE A 480 7.75 11.62 -31.83
N ASN A 481 7.82 11.46 -33.15
CA ASN A 481 8.84 10.66 -33.83
C ASN A 481 9.53 11.52 -34.88
N VAL A 482 10.86 11.68 -34.77
CA VAL A 482 11.65 12.56 -35.63
C VAL A 482 12.46 11.74 -36.63
N ALA A 483 12.29 12.03 -37.92
CA ALA A 483 13.05 11.39 -39.00
C ALA A 483 14.37 12.13 -39.27
N ASN A 484 15.34 11.42 -39.89
CA ASN A 484 16.69 11.94 -40.19
C ASN A 484 16.72 13.19 -41.09
N ASN A 485 15.62 13.53 -41.77
CA ASN A 485 15.46 14.73 -42.59
C ASN A 485 14.97 15.96 -41.79
N GLY A 486 14.63 15.79 -40.50
CA GLY A 486 14.03 16.80 -39.62
C GLY A 486 12.49 16.83 -39.63
N GLU A 487 11.84 15.89 -40.33
CA GLU A 487 10.38 15.74 -40.31
C GLU A 487 9.91 15.14 -38.98
N VAL A 488 8.81 15.65 -38.43
CA VAL A 488 8.21 15.15 -37.19
C VAL A 488 6.85 14.54 -37.48
N VAL A 489 6.68 13.27 -37.16
CA VAL A 489 5.37 12.63 -37.10
C VAL A 489 4.89 12.62 -35.66
N TYR A 490 3.72 13.19 -35.40
CA TYR A 490 3.03 13.08 -34.12
C TYR A 490 1.77 12.23 -34.29
N ARG A 491 1.59 11.21 -33.42
CA ARG A 491 0.35 10.44 -33.33
C ARG A 491 -0.17 10.34 -31.92
N GLU A 492 -1.50 10.31 -31.80
CA GLU A 492 -2.20 10.23 -30.52
C GLU A 492 -3.51 9.44 -30.64
N TRP A 493 -3.87 8.67 -29.62
CA TRP A 493 -5.15 7.96 -29.59
C TRP A 493 -6.20 8.79 -28.83
N ALA A 494 -7.25 9.23 -29.53
CA ALA A 494 -8.34 10.04 -28.98
C ALA A 494 -9.65 9.80 -29.78
N PRO A 495 -10.27 8.61 -29.65
CA PRO A 495 -11.43 8.20 -30.42
C PRO A 495 -12.69 9.05 -30.16
N ASN A 496 -12.88 9.63 -28.98
CA ASN A 496 -14.03 10.50 -28.72
C ASN A 496 -13.91 11.90 -29.36
N ALA A 497 -12.69 12.39 -29.62
CA ALA A 497 -12.49 13.72 -30.20
C ALA A 497 -13.12 13.85 -31.61
N SER A 498 -13.70 15.01 -31.91
CA SER A 498 -14.24 15.37 -33.22
C SER A 498 -13.23 16.12 -34.08
N GLU A 499 -12.34 16.90 -33.46
CA GLU A 499 -11.17 17.54 -34.07
C GLU A 499 -9.95 17.42 -33.14
N ALA A 500 -8.75 17.37 -33.70
CA ALA A 500 -7.50 17.46 -32.95
C ALA A 500 -6.51 18.40 -33.65
N ASN A 501 -5.80 19.22 -32.87
CA ASN A 501 -4.75 20.13 -33.34
C ASN A 501 -3.52 20.03 -32.43
N LEU A 502 -2.32 20.01 -33.00
CA LEU A 502 -1.07 20.08 -32.23
C LEU A 502 -0.72 21.55 -32.01
N ILE A 503 -0.50 21.96 -30.76
CA ILE A 503 -0.21 23.34 -30.36
C ILE A 503 1.08 23.42 -29.55
N GLY A 504 1.72 24.58 -29.54
CA GLY A 504 2.90 24.83 -28.71
C GLY A 504 3.61 26.12 -29.10
N ASP A 505 4.79 26.35 -28.51
CA ASP A 505 5.57 27.57 -28.77
C ASP A 505 5.93 27.70 -30.28
N PHE A 506 6.16 26.56 -30.95
CA PHE A 506 6.52 26.48 -32.37
C PHE A 506 5.45 27.02 -33.34
N ASN A 507 4.20 27.17 -32.89
CA ASN A 507 3.09 27.69 -33.69
C ASN A 507 2.28 28.78 -32.97
N GLU A 508 2.91 29.50 -32.04
CA GLU A 508 2.28 30.56 -31.24
C GLU A 508 0.99 30.10 -30.54
N TRP A 509 0.95 28.82 -30.13
CA TRP A 509 -0.20 28.16 -29.51
C TRP A 509 -1.48 28.17 -30.37
N SER A 510 -1.34 28.28 -31.70
CA SER A 510 -2.46 28.40 -32.63
C SER A 510 -3.27 27.11 -32.79
N ARG A 511 -4.46 27.12 -32.19
CA ARG A 511 -5.47 26.04 -32.10
C ARG A 511 -6.07 25.54 -33.43
N THR A 512 -5.65 26.08 -34.57
CA THR A 512 -6.19 25.78 -35.91
C THR A 512 -5.11 25.58 -36.99
N SER A 513 -3.85 25.90 -36.69
CA SER A 513 -2.77 25.92 -37.70
C SER A 513 -2.23 24.54 -38.07
N HIS A 514 -2.35 23.57 -37.16
CA HIS A 514 -1.76 22.23 -37.27
C HIS A 514 -2.81 21.15 -36.94
N PRO A 515 -3.86 20.99 -37.76
CA PRO A 515 -4.88 19.97 -37.57
C PRO A 515 -4.31 18.57 -37.86
N LEU A 516 -4.66 17.60 -37.01
CA LEU A 516 -4.37 16.19 -37.21
C LEU A 516 -5.48 15.55 -38.06
N LYS A 517 -5.15 14.44 -38.71
CA LYS A 517 -6.11 13.58 -39.42
C LYS A 517 -6.41 12.33 -38.60
N LYS A 518 -7.69 12.07 -38.34
CA LYS A 518 -8.17 10.84 -37.68
C LYS A 518 -8.19 9.66 -38.66
N ASP A 519 -7.86 8.48 -38.17
CA ASP A 519 -8.03 7.20 -38.87
C ASP A 519 -9.31 6.46 -38.41
N ASN A 520 -9.49 5.23 -38.91
CA ASN A 520 -10.66 4.41 -38.61
C ASN A 520 -10.68 3.82 -37.18
N PHE A 521 -9.58 3.90 -36.43
CA PHE A 521 -9.43 3.39 -35.07
C PHE A 521 -9.40 4.51 -34.01
N GLY A 522 -9.55 5.77 -34.45
CA GLY A 522 -9.50 6.94 -33.57
C GLY A 522 -8.09 7.42 -33.23
N VAL A 523 -7.09 6.96 -33.98
CA VAL A 523 -5.73 7.51 -33.93
C VAL A 523 -5.67 8.76 -34.81
N TRP A 524 -5.14 9.83 -34.26
CA TRP A 524 -4.90 11.10 -34.94
C TRP A 524 -3.44 11.20 -35.34
N GLU A 525 -3.14 11.65 -36.56
CA GLU A 525 -1.78 11.83 -37.08
C GLU A 525 -1.58 13.22 -37.70
N ILE A 526 -0.41 13.82 -37.47
CA ILE A 526 0.12 14.92 -38.27
C ILE A 526 1.59 14.68 -38.62
N THR A 527 1.98 15.08 -39.82
CA THR A 527 3.39 15.15 -40.25
C THR A 527 3.79 16.61 -40.42
N ILE A 528 4.66 17.12 -39.55
CA ILE A 528 5.21 18.47 -39.61
C ILE A 528 6.53 18.42 -40.39
N ARG A 529 6.58 19.16 -41.50
CA ARG A 529 7.76 19.25 -42.36
C ARG A 529 8.87 20.05 -41.68
N PRO A 530 10.16 19.72 -41.93
CA PRO A 530 11.29 20.49 -41.42
C PRO A 530 11.29 21.93 -41.98
N THR A 531 11.77 22.89 -41.20
CA THR A 531 11.93 24.30 -41.65
C THR A 531 13.03 24.45 -42.70
N SER A 532 14.07 23.64 -42.60
CA SER A 532 15.12 23.45 -43.61
C SER A 532 15.72 22.05 -43.47
N ARG A 533 16.46 21.56 -44.47
CA ARG A 533 16.93 20.16 -44.50
C ARG A 533 17.73 19.80 -43.23
N GLY A 534 17.19 18.87 -42.42
CA GLY A 534 17.80 18.43 -41.16
C GLY A 534 17.45 19.27 -39.94
N VAL A 535 16.65 20.33 -40.08
CA VAL A 535 16.21 21.20 -38.98
C VAL A 535 14.74 20.94 -38.66
N CYS A 536 14.51 20.41 -37.46
CA CYS A 536 13.19 20.16 -36.91
C CYS A 536 12.38 21.47 -36.79
N ALA A 537 11.10 21.44 -37.17
CA ALA A 537 10.22 22.61 -37.05
C ALA A 537 9.73 22.88 -35.62
N ILE A 538 9.69 21.86 -34.76
CA ILE A 538 9.49 22.02 -33.32
C ILE A 538 10.88 22.16 -32.67
N PRO A 539 11.20 23.27 -31.99
CA PRO A 539 12.49 23.42 -31.31
C PRO A 539 12.63 22.44 -30.13
N HIS A 540 13.85 21.94 -29.91
CA HIS A 540 14.17 21.11 -28.74
C HIS A 540 13.77 21.81 -27.43
N ASP A 541 13.13 21.06 -26.53
CA ASP A 541 12.65 21.50 -25.22
C ASP A 541 11.65 22.68 -25.27
N SER A 542 11.03 22.97 -26.43
CA SER A 542 9.86 23.87 -26.49
C SER A 542 8.60 23.21 -25.91
N LYS A 543 7.66 24.01 -25.41
CA LYS A 543 6.39 23.53 -24.87
C LYS A 543 5.45 23.08 -26.00
N VAL A 544 4.73 21.98 -25.77
CA VAL A 544 3.75 21.40 -26.70
C VAL A 544 2.54 20.84 -25.95
N LYS A 545 1.34 20.89 -26.56
CA LYS A 545 0.10 20.23 -26.09
C LYS A 545 -0.71 19.74 -27.28
N ILE A 546 -1.63 18.80 -27.06
CA ILE A 546 -2.70 18.50 -28.01
C ILE A 546 -3.98 19.23 -27.60
N SER A 547 -4.64 19.88 -28.55
CA SER A 547 -5.94 20.52 -28.40
C SER A 547 -7.00 19.67 -29.09
N LEU A 548 -7.99 19.20 -28.32
CA LEU A 548 -9.07 18.35 -28.80
C LEU A 548 -10.40 19.12 -28.74
N VAL A 549 -11.23 18.98 -29.77
CA VAL A 549 -12.64 19.36 -29.71
C VAL A 549 -13.45 18.09 -29.44
N LEU A 550 -14.39 18.17 -28.52
CA LEU A 550 -15.26 17.06 -28.13
C LEU A 550 -16.58 17.08 -28.91
N PRO A 551 -17.38 16.00 -28.91
CA PRO A 551 -18.66 15.95 -29.64
C PRO A 551 -19.69 17.00 -29.19
N ASN A 552 -19.56 17.51 -27.96
CA ASN A 552 -20.39 18.60 -27.42
C ASN A 552 -19.90 20.01 -27.82
N GLY A 553 -18.87 20.11 -28.67
CA GLY A 553 -18.28 21.38 -29.11
C GLY A 553 -17.31 22.05 -28.12
N SER A 554 -17.14 21.50 -26.91
CA SER A 554 -16.13 21.99 -25.96
C SER A 554 -14.72 21.66 -26.44
N ARG A 555 -13.75 22.51 -26.07
CA ARG A 555 -12.32 22.33 -26.38
C ARG A 555 -11.55 22.05 -25.10
N ILE A 556 -10.76 20.98 -25.12
CA ILE A 556 -9.84 20.59 -24.05
C ILE A 556 -8.40 20.60 -24.58
N GLU A 557 -7.44 20.73 -23.66
CA GLU A 557 -6.01 20.62 -23.96
C GLU A 557 -5.37 19.63 -23.00
N ARG A 558 -4.42 18.83 -23.50
CA ARG A 558 -3.74 17.76 -22.75
C ARG A 558 -2.24 17.73 -23.06
N LEU A 559 -1.47 17.20 -22.12
CA LEU A 559 -0.10 16.76 -22.40
C LEU A 559 -0.17 15.45 -23.21
N PRO A 560 0.56 15.30 -24.33
CA PRO A 560 0.53 14.07 -25.13
C PRO A 560 0.83 12.83 -24.29
N ALA A 561 0.04 11.76 -24.44
CA ALA A 561 0.10 10.59 -23.54
C ALA A 561 1.46 9.85 -23.60
N TRP A 562 2.16 10.01 -24.74
CA TRP A 562 3.45 9.41 -25.06
C TRP A 562 4.62 10.41 -24.95
N ILE A 563 4.45 11.52 -24.21
CA ILE A 563 5.50 12.52 -24.03
C ILE A 563 6.70 11.97 -23.24
N GLN A 564 7.92 12.27 -23.68
CA GLN A 564 9.16 11.79 -23.07
C GLN A 564 9.76 12.72 -22.00
N ARG A 565 9.22 13.95 -21.90
CA ARG A 565 9.58 14.94 -20.87
C ARG A 565 8.41 15.88 -20.63
N VAL A 566 8.14 16.14 -19.36
CA VAL A 566 7.35 17.29 -18.91
C VAL A 566 8.20 18.09 -17.93
N THR A 567 7.79 19.31 -17.57
CA THR A 567 8.44 20.15 -16.55
C THR A 567 7.40 21.00 -15.83
N GLN A 568 7.64 21.31 -14.56
CA GLN A 568 6.82 22.22 -13.76
C GLN A 568 7.59 23.52 -13.46
N ASP A 569 6.88 24.64 -13.51
CA ASP A 569 7.40 25.95 -13.14
C ASP A 569 6.42 26.57 -12.13
N LEU A 570 6.72 26.42 -10.84
CA LEU A 570 5.81 26.77 -9.73
C LEU A 570 5.55 28.28 -9.62
N ASP A 571 6.42 29.12 -10.18
CA ASP A 571 6.21 30.57 -10.24
C ASP A 571 5.14 30.96 -11.29
N VAL A 572 4.81 30.03 -12.20
CA VAL A 572 3.83 30.22 -13.29
C VAL A 572 2.57 29.37 -13.09
N SER A 573 2.70 28.09 -12.74
CA SER A 573 1.58 27.17 -12.59
C SER A 573 1.94 25.91 -11.79
N PRO A 574 1.03 25.38 -10.96
CA PRO A 574 1.19 24.05 -10.37
C PRO A 574 1.04 22.91 -11.39
N VAL A 575 0.54 23.18 -12.61
CA VAL A 575 0.34 22.17 -13.66
C VAL A 575 1.62 22.01 -14.49
N TYR A 576 1.99 20.77 -14.83
CA TYR A 576 3.12 20.50 -15.71
C TYR A 576 2.87 20.91 -17.18
N ASP A 577 3.94 21.28 -17.88
CA ASP A 577 3.97 21.46 -19.33
C ASP A 577 4.78 20.35 -20.01
N ALA A 578 4.27 19.83 -21.13
CA ALA A 578 4.99 18.87 -21.98
C ALA A 578 6.07 19.55 -22.82
N ARG A 579 7.23 18.89 -22.93
CA ARG A 579 8.44 19.41 -23.57
C ARG A 579 8.87 18.50 -24.72
N PHE A 580 9.09 19.07 -25.90
CA PHE A 580 9.52 18.31 -27.07
C PHE A 580 10.98 17.85 -26.94
N TRP A 581 11.20 16.63 -26.44
CA TRP A 581 12.54 16.10 -26.16
C TRP A 581 13.24 15.51 -27.38
N ASN A 582 13.83 16.38 -28.21
CA ASN A 582 14.72 16.00 -29.31
C ASN A 582 16.11 16.67 -29.17
N PRO A 583 16.96 16.26 -28.21
CA PRO A 583 18.27 16.90 -27.99
C PRO A 583 19.18 16.73 -29.21
N PRO A 584 19.99 17.74 -29.57
CA PRO A 584 20.92 17.65 -30.69
C PRO A 584 21.93 16.51 -30.47
N GLN A 585 22.45 15.95 -31.57
CA GLN A 585 23.35 14.78 -31.58
C GLN A 585 24.58 14.91 -30.65
N SER A 586 25.02 16.13 -30.34
CA SER A 586 26.12 16.46 -29.43
C SER A 586 25.74 16.45 -27.94
N GLN A 587 24.45 16.45 -27.62
CA GLN A 587 23.88 16.40 -26.26
C GLN A 587 23.16 15.08 -25.99
N THR A 588 22.79 14.31 -27.02
CA THR A 588 22.25 12.95 -26.85
C THR A 588 23.27 12.05 -26.15
N TYR A 589 22.87 11.41 -25.05
CA TYR A 589 23.73 10.44 -24.37
C TYR A 589 23.94 9.20 -25.23
N LYS A 590 25.16 8.66 -25.19
CA LYS A 590 25.51 7.38 -25.81
C LYS A 590 26.03 6.44 -24.73
N PHE A 591 25.33 5.32 -24.53
CA PHE A 591 25.76 4.25 -23.63
C PHE A 591 27.16 3.76 -24.02
N LYS A 592 28.02 3.56 -23.02
CA LYS A 592 29.43 3.19 -23.16
C LYS A 592 29.67 1.77 -22.63
N ASN A 593 28.88 1.35 -21.66
CA ASN A 593 28.99 0.07 -20.98
C ASN A 593 27.93 -0.91 -21.50
N ALA A 594 28.23 -2.20 -21.43
CA ALA A 594 27.25 -3.24 -21.66
C ALA A 594 26.48 -3.53 -20.37
N ARG A 595 25.22 -3.97 -20.51
CA ARG A 595 24.41 -4.48 -19.41
C ARG A 595 25.16 -5.60 -18.66
N PRO A 596 25.11 -5.64 -17.32
CA PRO A 596 25.71 -6.73 -16.56
C PRO A 596 25.01 -8.08 -16.85
N PRO A 597 25.68 -9.22 -16.63
CA PRO A 597 25.03 -10.52 -16.71
C PRO A 597 23.94 -10.66 -15.65
N LYS A 598 22.89 -11.46 -15.92
CA LYS A 598 21.77 -11.68 -15.00
C LYS A 598 22.30 -12.18 -13.64
N PRO A 599 22.11 -11.43 -12.53
CA PRO A 599 22.61 -11.83 -11.23
C PRO A 599 21.83 -13.02 -10.69
N THR A 600 22.55 -14.08 -10.31
CA THR A 600 21.98 -15.30 -9.72
C THR A 600 21.73 -15.14 -8.21
N ASN A 601 22.67 -14.50 -7.51
CA ASN A 601 22.57 -14.09 -6.10
C ASN A 601 22.14 -12.62 -6.02
N VAL A 602 20.84 -12.38 -6.15
CA VAL A 602 20.24 -11.03 -6.17
C VAL A 602 20.39 -10.32 -4.81
N ARG A 603 21.00 -9.13 -4.82
CA ARG A 603 21.18 -8.25 -3.66
C ARG A 603 20.74 -6.87 -4.10
N ILE A 604 19.48 -6.56 -3.81
CA ILE A 604 18.84 -5.30 -4.19
C ILE A 604 19.16 -4.23 -3.16
N TYR A 605 19.47 -3.04 -3.64
CA TYR A 605 19.46 -1.79 -2.91
C TYR A 605 18.28 -0.96 -3.42
N GLU A 606 17.27 -0.73 -2.59
CA GLU A 606 16.11 0.09 -2.97
C GLU A 606 16.43 1.58 -2.79
N ALA A 607 16.17 2.38 -3.82
CA ALA A 607 16.64 3.76 -3.90
C ALA A 607 15.64 4.71 -4.56
N HIS A 608 15.56 5.93 -4.02
CA HIS A 608 14.81 7.04 -4.59
C HIS A 608 15.74 8.24 -4.78
N VAL A 609 15.89 8.70 -6.03
CA VAL A 609 16.90 9.71 -6.41
C VAL A 609 16.70 11.02 -5.65
N GLY A 610 15.47 11.51 -5.59
CA GLY A 610 15.16 12.83 -5.03
C GLY A 610 15.46 13.00 -3.54
N ILE A 611 15.56 11.92 -2.76
CA ILE A 611 15.86 11.98 -1.31
C ILE A 611 17.31 11.55 -1.01
N SER A 612 18.09 11.25 -2.03
CA SER A 612 19.43 10.64 -1.87
C SER A 612 20.54 11.61 -1.46
N THR A 613 20.23 12.91 -1.31
CA THR A 613 21.15 13.93 -0.79
C THR A 613 20.96 14.15 0.71
N SER A 614 21.97 14.67 1.40
CA SER A 614 21.87 15.05 2.82
C SER A 614 21.29 16.45 3.04
N GLU A 615 21.12 17.21 1.97
CA GLU A 615 20.46 18.52 1.97
C GLU A 615 18.93 18.39 1.98
N ALA A 616 18.22 19.35 2.56
CA ALA A 616 16.76 19.39 2.59
C ALA A 616 16.19 19.92 1.25
N ARG A 617 16.39 19.17 0.17
CA ARG A 617 15.89 19.47 -1.19
C ARG A 617 15.82 18.20 -2.04
N VAL A 618 15.29 18.32 -3.24
CA VAL A 618 15.38 17.27 -4.26
C VAL A 618 16.85 17.08 -4.71
N GLY A 619 17.33 15.83 -4.63
CA GLY A 619 18.57 15.36 -5.22
C GLY A 619 18.45 15.02 -6.71
N THR A 620 19.55 15.14 -7.46
CA THR A 620 19.59 14.96 -8.91
C THR A 620 20.17 13.62 -9.35
N TYR A 621 19.89 13.19 -10.59
CA TYR A 621 20.47 12.00 -11.21
C TYR A 621 22.01 12.04 -11.19
N LYS A 622 22.62 13.20 -11.46
CA LYS A 622 24.08 13.39 -11.46
C LYS A 622 24.72 13.32 -10.07
N GLU A 623 23.99 13.68 -9.03
CA GLU A 623 24.43 13.49 -7.65
C GLU A 623 24.35 12.03 -7.24
N PHE A 624 23.25 11.33 -7.59
CA PHE A 624 23.12 9.89 -7.36
C PHE A 624 24.23 9.10 -8.05
N THR A 625 24.47 9.40 -9.33
CA THR A 625 25.51 8.79 -10.16
C THR A 625 26.90 8.91 -9.54
N ARG A 626 27.24 10.10 -9.03
CA ARG A 626 28.56 10.43 -8.52
C ARG A 626 28.79 9.96 -7.07
N ASN A 627 27.77 10.13 -6.22
CA ASN A 627 27.93 10.06 -4.78
C ASN A 627 27.33 8.78 -4.16
N ILE A 628 26.37 8.14 -4.84
CA ILE A 628 25.57 7.03 -4.30
C ILE A 628 25.89 5.71 -4.98
N LEU A 629 26.06 5.66 -6.31
CA LEU A 629 26.48 4.42 -7.00
C LEU A 629 27.77 3.80 -6.42
N PRO A 630 28.83 4.56 -6.08
CA PRO A 630 30.01 3.98 -5.42
C PRO A 630 29.68 3.34 -4.07
N ARG A 631 28.82 3.98 -3.26
CA ARG A 631 28.42 3.47 -1.93
C ARG A 631 27.67 2.15 -2.05
N ILE A 632 26.71 2.06 -2.99
CA ILE A 632 25.93 0.84 -3.27
C ILE A 632 26.86 -0.32 -3.64
N ARG A 633 27.80 -0.07 -4.58
CA ARG A 633 28.81 -1.05 -5.01
C ARG A 633 29.70 -1.50 -3.84
N ASP A 634 30.21 -0.55 -3.05
CA ASP A 634 31.18 -0.83 -1.98
C ASP A 634 30.54 -1.57 -0.79
N LEU A 635 29.24 -1.36 -0.57
CA LEU A 635 28.39 -2.17 0.32
C LEU A 635 28.12 -3.60 -0.19
N GLY A 636 28.55 -3.97 -1.40
CA GLY A 636 28.44 -5.31 -1.95
C GLY A 636 27.11 -5.65 -2.63
N TYR A 637 26.25 -4.66 -2.86
CA TYR A 637 25.04 -4.82 -3.67
C TYR A 637 25.39 -5.07 -5.14
N ASN A 638 24.52 -5.78 -5.86
CA ASN A 638 24.65 -6.02 -7.29
C ASN A 638 23.39 -5.66 -8.10
N VAL A 639 22.31 -5.28 -7.43
CA VAL A 639 21.08 -4.79 -8.06
C VAL A 639 20.63 -3.49 -7.38
N ILE A 640 20.13 -2.55 -8.16
CA ILE A 640 19.44 -1.34 -7.68
C ILE A 640 17.96 -1.46 -8.08
N GLN A 641 17.04 -1.23 -7.14
CA GLN A 641 15.63 -0.99 -7.45
C GLN A 641 15.41 0.53 -7.40
N LEU A 642 15.07 1.13 -8.54
CA LEU A 642 15.02 2.58 -8.69
C LEU A 642 13.57 3.08 -8.72
N MET A 643 13.13 3.64 -7.60
CA MET A 643 11.78 4.12 -7.36
C MET A 643 11.53 5.50 -7.99
N ALA A 644 10.25 5.82 -8.20
CA ALA A 644 9.75 7.15 -8.58
C ALA A 644 10.37 7.77 -9.85
N ILE A 645 10.74 6.95 -10.83
CA ILE A 645 11.34 7.40 -12.09
C ILE A 645 10.28 7.81 -13.12
N MET A 646 9.17 7.08 -13.20
CA MET A 646 8.02 7.50 -14.01
C MET A 646 7.49 8.83 -13.45
N GLU A 647 7.23 9.82 -14.31
CA GLU A 647 6.84 11.14 -13.84
C GLU A 647 5.48 11.13 -13.12
N HIS A 648 5.45 11.78 -11.96
CA HIS A 648 4.35 11.82 -11.01
C HIS A 648 4.19 13.25 -10.50
N ALA A 649 3.03 13.89 -10.67
CA ALA A 649 2.88 15.30 -10.30
C ALA A 649 3.00 15.54 -8.78
N TYR A 650 2.51 14.62 -7.95
CA TYR A 650 2.55 14.74 -6.49
C TYR A 650 3.78 14.05 -5.90
N TYR A 651 4.78 14.82 -5.47
CA TYR A 651 6.07 14.28 -4.99
C TYR A 651 5.93 13.37 -3.75
N ALA A 652 5.03 13.73 -2.83
CA ALA A 652 4.74 12.91 -1.64
C ALA A 652 3.90 11.64 -1.94
N SER A 653 3.61 11.33 -3.21
CA SER A 653 3.16 9.98 -3.62
C SER A 653 4.29 8.95 -3.67
N PHE A 654 5.54 9.37 -3.44
CA PHE A 654 6.73 8.52 -3.53
C PHE A 654 6.94 7.82 -4.89
N GLY A 655 6.29 8.33 -5.95
CA GLY A 655 6.32 7.77 -7.30
C GLY A 655 5.03 7.10 -7.74
N TYR A 656 4.14 6.71 -6.82
CA TYR A 656 2.97 5.91 -7.14
C TYR A 656 1.88 6.65 -7.93
N GLN A 657 1.77 7.98 -7.80
CA GLN A 657 0.79 8.77 -8.56
C GLN A 657 1.33 9.19 -9.94
N VAL A 658 1.58 8.21 -10.81
CA VAL A 658 2.12 8.45 -12.17
C VAL A 658 1.14 9.26 -13.02
N THR A 659 1.66 10.30 -13.68
CA THR A 659 0.92 11.18 -14.58
C THR A 659 1.38 11.05 -16.04
N SER A 660 2.69 10.95 -16.29
CA SER A 660 3.27 10.85 -17.64
C SER A 660 4.17 9.62 -17.77
N PHE A 661 3.60 8.51 -18.22
CA PHE A 661 4.21 7.16 -18.18
C PHE A 661 5.54 7.05 -18.96
N PHE A 662 5.68 7.78 -20.07
CA PHE A 662 6.88 7.78 -20.92
C PHE A 662 7.90 8.86 -20.54
N ALA A 663 7.64 9.67 -19.51
CA ALA A 663 8.55 10.71 -19.04
C ALA A 663 9.35 10.22 -17.83
N ALA A 664 10.68 10.30 -17.93
CA ALA A 664 11.55 10.21 -16.76
C ALA A 664 11.43 11.50 -15.93
N SER A 665 11.28 11.37 -14.60
CA SER A 665 10.90 12.48 -13.73
C SER A 665 11.88 13.65 -13.81
N SER A 666 11.34 14.78 -14.25
CA SER A 666 12.08 16.01 -14.53
C SER A 666 12.69 16.67 -13.29
N ARG A 667 12.16 16.32 -12.10
CA ARG A 667 12.66 16.77 -10.80
C ARG A 667 14.15 16.47 -10.58
N TYR A 668 14.65 15.37 -11.14
CA TYR A 668 16.01 14.92 -10.91
C TYR A 668 16.98 15.29 -12.04
N GLY A 669 16.49 15.83 -13.16
CA GLY A 669 17.30 16.27 -14.29
C GLY A 669 16.64 16.07 -15.66
N SER A 670 17.47 15.79 -16.66
CA SER A 670 17.04 15.42 -18.01
C SER A 670 17.00 13.90 -18.22
N PRO A 671 16.27 13.41 -19.23
CA PRO A 671 16.37 12.01 -19.67
C PRO A 671 17.80 11.54 -19.97
N GLU A 672 18.69 12.43 -20.42
CA GLU A 672 20.08 12.08 -20.70
C GLU A 672 20.90 11.85 -19.41
N ASP A 673 20.54 12.51 -18.31
CA ASP A 673 21.18 12.30 -17.01
C ASP A 673 20.77 10.97 -16.36
N LEU A 674 19.55 10.49 -16.63
CA LEU A 674 19.13 9.13 -16.23
C LEU A 674 19.85 8.05 -17.05
N LYS A 675 20.07 8.27 -18.35
CA LYS A 675 20.90 7.37 -19.18
C LYS A 675 22.33 7.30 -18.65
N GLU A 676 22.93 8.45 -18.26
CA GLU A 676 24.25 8.50 -17.64
C GLU A 676 24.30 7.73 -16.31
N LEU A 677 23.27 7.82 -15.48
CA LEU A 677 23.15 7.06 -14.22
C LEU A 677 23.17 5.55 -14.48
N ILE A 678 22.32 5.06 -15.37
CA ILE A 678 22.19 3.62 -15.65
C ILE A 678 23.46 3.09 -16.33
N ASP A 679 24.00 3.81 -17.32
CA ASP A 679 25.27 3.44 -17.98
C ASP A 679 26.44 3.39 -16.99
N THR A 680 26.49 4.32 -16.01
CA THR A 680 27.52 4.31 -14.97
C THR A 680 27.34 3.14 -14.00
N ALA A 681 26.10 2.80 -13.64
CA ALA A 681 25.80 1.63 -12.82
C ALA A 681 26.21 0.32 -13.52
N HIS A 682 25.92 0.20 -14.83
CA HIS A 682 26.38 -0.91 -15.68
C HIS A 682 27.90 -0.99 -15.73
N GLY A 683 28.60 0.14 -15.86
CA GLY A 683 30.07 0.21 -15.77
C GLY A 683 30.65 -0.20 -14.42
N MET A 684 29.84 -0.22 -13.35
CA MET A 684 30.19 -0.78 -12.03
C MET A 684 29.72 -2.23 -11.83
N GLY A 685 29.10 -2.85 -12.83
CA GLY A 685 28.54 -4.21 -12.74
C GLY A 685 27.22 -4.30 -11.96
N LEU A 686 26.52 -3.18 -11.77
CA LEU A 686 25.25 -3.12 -11.05
C LEU A 686 24.08 -3.23 -12.03
N THR A 687 23.21 -4.22 -11.83
CA THR A 687 21.91 -4.34 -12.52
C THR A 687 20.97 -3.25 -12.02
N VAL A 688 20.22 -2.58 -12.90
CA VAL A 688 19.25 -1.54 -12.50
C VAL A 688 17.84 -1.93 -12.91
N LEU A 689 16.95 -2.09 -11.93
CA LEU A 689 15.52 -2.36 -12.12
C LEU A 689 14.71 -1.06 -11.91
N LEU A 690 13.60 -0.95 -12.63
CA LEU A 690 12.66 0.17 -12.53
C LEU A 690 11.40 -0.24 -11.75
N ASP A 691 10.89 0.65 -10.89
CA ASP A 691 9.50 0.58 -10.41
C ASP A 691 8.53 0.91 -11.55
N ILE A 692 7.71 -0.07 -11.95
CA ILE A 692 6.69 0.08 -13.00
C ILE A 692 5.30 0.09 -12.37
N VAL A 693 4.73 1.28 -12.26
CA VAL A 693 3.39 1.49 -11.67
C VAL A 693 2.34 1.38 -12.77
N HIS A 694 1.99 0.13 -13.12
CA HIS A 694 0.94 -0.18 -14.08
C HIS A 694 -0.37 -0.64 -13.43
N SER A 695 -0.46 -0.64 -12.10
CA SER A 695 -1.67 -1.00 -11.36
C SER A 695 -2.78 0.06 -11.42
N HIS A 696 -2.39 1.33 -11.52
CA HIS A 696 -3.28 2.48 -11.54
C HIS A 696 -2.61 3.68 -12.23
N ALA A 697 -3.37 4.76 -12.44
CA ALA A 697 -2.86 6.06 -12.86
C ALA A 697 -3.43 7.18 -11.99
N CYS A 698 -2.69 8.29 -11.88
CA CYS A 698 -3.16 9.46 -11.16
C CYS A 698 -4.45 10.03 -11.79
N LYS A 699 -5.37 10.53 -10.96
CA LYS A 699 -6.62 11.15 -11.41
C LYS A 699 -6.46 12.53 -12.06
N ASN A 700 -5.25 13.08 -12.14
CA ASN A 700 -4.98 14.38 -12.74
C ASN A 700 -5.42 14.44 -14.21
N ILE A 701 -6.19 15.47 -14.56
CA ILE A 701 -6.79 15.67 -15.89
C ILE A 701 -5.94 16.60 -16.78
N LEU A 702 -5.28 17.61 -16.19
CA LEU A 702 -4.56 18.64 -16.95
C LEU A 702 -3.15 18.20 -17.36
N ASP A 703 -2.46 17.49 -16.46
CA ASP A 703 -1.10 16.98 -16.63
C ASP A 703 -0.96 15.46 -16.48
N GLY A 704 -2.08 14.74 -16.35
CA GLY A 704 -2.13 13.28 -16.29
C GLY A 704 -2.94 12.66 -17.44
N LEU A 705 -3.07 11.33 -17.37
CA LEU A 705 -3.74 10.51 -18.39
C LEU A 705 -5.28 10.51 -18.22
N ASN A 706 -5.83 11.05 -17.13
CA ASN A 706 -7.26 11.03 -16.85
C ASN A 706 -8.05 11.96 -17.79
N GLU A 707 -9.23 11.52 -18.23
CA GLU A 707 -10.12 12.27 -19.12
C GLU A 707 -9.42 12.85 -20.36
N PHE A 708 -8.48 12.10 -20.92
CA PHE A 708 -7.61 12.53 -22.02
C PHE A 708 -8.40 12.99 -23.25
N ASP A 709 -9.34 12.18 -23.75
CA ASP A 709 -10.26 12.56 -24.84
C ASP A 709 -11.64 13.03 -24.34
N GLY A 710 -11.70 13.48 -23.08
CA GLY A 710 -12.93 13.90 -22.41
C GLY A 710 -13.86 12.77 -21.97
N THR A 711 -13.48 11.50 -22.16
CA THR A 711 -14.17 10.35 -21.56
C THR A 711 -13.44 9.85 -20.33
N ASP A 712 -14.16 9.28 -19.36
CA ASP A 712 -13.52 8.65 -18.21
C ASP A 712 -12.89 7.28 -18.56
N HIS A 713 -13.17 6.70 -19.72
CA HIS A 713 -12.90 5.29 -20.03
C HIS A 713 -11.99 5.03 -21.24
N LEU A 714 -11.21 6.02 -21.69
CA LEU A 714 -10.26 5.82 -22.79
C LEU A 714 -9.19 4.77 -22.46
N TYR A 715 -8.35 5.07 -21.47
CA TYR A 715 -7.31 4.15 -20.98
C TYR A 715 -7.80 3.27 -19.81
N PHE A 716 -8.97 3.60 -19.26
CA PHE A 716 -9.48 3.12 -17.97
C PHE A 716 -10.82 2.42 -18.13
N HIS A 717 -11.28 1.71 -17.11
CA HIS A 717 -12.68 1.31 -17.09
C HIS A 717 -13.61 2.51 -16.84
N GLU A 718 -14.87 2.38 -17.26
CA GLU A 718 -15.93 3.37 -17.01
C GLU A 718 -16.42 3.30 -15.56
N GLY A 719 -16.81 4.46 -15.00
CA GLY A 719 -17.52 4.55 -13.74
C GLY A 719 -16.75 3.97 -12.56
N ALA A 720 -17.43 3.17 -11.72
CA ALA A 720 -16.86 2.63 -10.49
C ALA A 720 -15.74 1.60 -10.74
N LYS A 721 -15.84 0.73 -11.76
CA LYS A 721 -14.78 -0.24 -12.09
C LYS A 721 -13.47 0.47 -12.45
N GLY A 722 -13.54 1.71 -12.95
CA GLY A 722 -12.40 2.52 -13.32
C GLY A 722 -11.77 3.35 -12.20
N ARG A 723 -12.14 3.14 -10.93
CA ARG A 723 -11.71 3.98 -9.80
C ARG A 723 -11.23 3.14 -8.63
N HIS A 724 -10.06 3.45 -8.09
CA HIS A 724 -9.54 2.85 -6.87
C HIS A 724 -9.82 3.78 -5.69
N GLU A 725 -10.86 3.51 -4.90
CA GLU A 725 -11.38 4.44 -3.88
C GLU A 725 -10.32 4.81 -2.82
N LEU A 726 -9.56 3.83 -2.33
CA LEU A 726 -8.56 4.05 -1.27
C LEU A 726 -7.33 4.84 -1.75
N TRP A 727 -7.02 4.80 -3.04
CA TRP A 727 -5.87 5.51 -3.63
C TRP A 727 -6.30 6.73 -4.44
N ASP A 728 -7.60 7.05 -4.50
CA ASP A 728 -8.16 8.20 -5.21
C ASP A 728 -7.68 8.29 -6.68
N SER A 729 -7.66 7.15 -7.36
CA SER A 729 -6.92 6.91 -8.61
C SER A 729 -7.76 6.24 -9.71
N ARG A 730 -7.26 6.21 -10.95
CA ARG A 730 -7.88 5.52 -12.09
C ARG A 730 -7.32 4.11 -12.31
N LEU A 731 -8.18 3.18 -12.73
CA LEU A 731 -7.81 1.77 -13.00
C LEU A 731 -7.90 1.45 -14.51
N PHE A 732 -6.83 0.89 -15.06
CA PHE A 732 -6.68 0.59 -16.49
C PHE A 732 -7.70 -0.43 -16.99
N ASN A 733 -8.09 -0.29 -18.26
CA ASN A 733 -8.86 -1.30 -18.98
C ASN A 733 -7.91 -2.25 -19.72
N TYR A 734 -7.38 -3.25 -19.00
CA TYR A 734 -6.37 -4.18 -19.53
C TYR A 734 -6.86 -5.04 -20.72
N ASN A 735 -8.17 -5.06 -20.97
CA ASN A 735 -8.78 -5.77 -22.09
C ASN A 735 -8.92 -4.92 -23.37
N GLN A 736 -8.27 -3.74 -23.45
CA GLN A 736 -8.26 -2.88 -24.63
C GLN A 736 -6.94 -2.93 -25.39
N HIS A 737 -7.02 -3.05 -26.72
CA HIS A 737 -5.84 -3.25 -27.59
C HIS A 737 -4.83 -2.10 -27.49
N GLU A 738 -5.29 -0.85 -27.48
CA GLU A 738 -4.41 0.32 -27.35
C GLU A 738 -3.89 0.53 -25.91
N VAL A 739 -4.60 0.06 -24.88
CA VAL A 739 -4.10 0.05 -23.50
C VAL A 739 -2.99 -1.00 -23.34
N LEU A 740 -3.17 -2.20 -23.90
CA LEU A 740 -2.10 -3.20 -24.01
C LEU A 740 -0.90 -2.64 -24.80
N ARG A 741 -1.15 -1.93 -25.91
CA ARG A 741 -0.08 -1.30 -26.69
C ARG A 741 0.67 -0.27 -25.85
N PHE A 742 -0.04 0.62 -25.15
CA PHE A 742 0.52 1.66 -24.29
C PHE A 742 1.40 1.05 -23.19
N LEU A 743 0.84 0.17 -22.35
CA LEU A 743 1.54 -0.41 -21.21
C LEU A 743 2.70 -1.34 -21.64
N MET A 744 2.52 -2.18 -22.66
CA MET A 744 3.61 -3.06 -23.13
C MET A 744 4.68 -2.29 -23.89
N SER A 745 4.35 -1.19 -24.57
CA SER A 745 5.34 -0.30 -25.17
C SER A 745 6.09 0.54 -24.14
N ASN A 746 5.47 0.82 -22.98
CA ASN A 746 6.13 1.53 -21.89
C ASN A 746 7.26 0.68 -21.27
N LEU A 747 7.00 -0.61 -21.03
CA LEU A 747 8.03 -1.58 -20.64
C LEU A 747 9.19 -1.60 -21.66
N ARG A 748 8.86 -1.71 -22.97
CA ARG A 748 9.88 -1.73 -24.03
C ARG A 748 10.68 -0.43 -24.12
N PHE A 749 10.03 0.71 -23.95
CA PHE A 749 10.65 2.03 -23.94
C PHE A 749 11.71 2.15 -22.84
N TYR A 750 11.41 1.75 -21.60
CA TYR A 750 12.42 1.78 -20.53
C TYR A 750 13.57 0.77 -20.74
N MET A 751 13.31 -0.39 -21.37
CA MET A 751 14.37 -1.33 -21.77
C MET A 751 15.27 -0.78 -22.90
N GLU A 752 14.74 -0.08 -23.89
CA GLU A 752 15.51 0.36 -25.07
C GLU A 752 16.12 1.76 -24.91
N VAL A 753 15.37 2.74 -24.40
CA VAL A 753 15.80 4.15 -24.32
C VAL A 753 16.69 4.41 -23.12
N PHE A 754 16.42 3.74 -21.99
CA PHE A 754 17.14 3.93 -20.73
C PHE A 754 18.02 2.74 -20.32
N GLN A 755 17.89 1.59 -21.00
CA GLN A 755 18.66 0.38 -20.71
C GLN A 755 18.44 -0.24 -19.32
N PHE A 756 17.27 -0.02 -18.68
CA PHE A 756 16.90 -0.78 -17.47
C PHE A 756 16.94 -2.30 -17.71
N ASP A 757 17.32 -3.07 -16.69
CA ASP A 757 17.52 -4.53 -16.73
C ASP A 757 16.30 -5.35 -16.30
N GLY A 758 15.18 -4.68 -16.07
CA GLY A 758 13.95 -5.31 -15.60
C GLY A 758 13.14 -4.37 -14.69
N PHE A 759 12.17 -4.95 -13.98
CA PHE A 759 11.13 -4.19 -13.31
C PHE A 759 10.70 -4.79 -11.97
N ARG A 760 10.31 -3.95 -11.02
CA ARG A 760 9.32 -4.31 -10.00
C ARG A 760 7.97 -3.79 -10.46
N PHE A 761 6.97 -4.66 -10.54
CA PHE A 761 5.58 -4.25 -10.78
C PHE A 761 4.93 -3.99 -9.43
N ASP A 762 4.46 -2.76 -9.23
CA ASP A 762 3.95 -2.27 -7.96
C ASP A 762 2.42 -2.37 -7.88
N GLY A 763 1.91 -2.72 -6.70
CA GLY A 763 0.48 -2.94 -6.47
C GLY A 763 -0.11 -4.15 -7.21
N VAL A 764 0.66 -5.22 -7.42
CA VAL A 764 0.17 -6.42 -8.15
C VAL A 764 -1.03 -7.06 -7.46
N THR A 765 -1.12 -7.03 -6.13
CA THR A 765 -2.35 -7.45 -5.41
C THR A 765 -3.57 -6.60 -5.80
N SER A 766 -3.41 -5.30 -6.04
CA SER A 766 -4.50 -4.42 -6.50
C SER A 766 -4.95 -4.78 -7.92
N MET A 767 -4.02 -5.21 -8.77
CA MET A 767 -4.30 -5.69 -10.12
C MET A 767 -5.03 -7.02 -10.13
N MET A 768 -4.56 -8.01 -9.36
CA MET A 768 -5.02 -9.40 -9.48
C MET A 768 -6.43 -9.65 -8.93
N TYR A 769 -6.99 -8.74 -8.11
CA TYR A 769 -8.29 -8.91 -7.46
C TYR A 769 -9.18 -7.68 -7.61
N LYS A 770 -10.47 -7.91 -7.90
CA LYS A 770 -11.51 -6.87 -8.01
C LYS A 770 -11.80 -6.11 -6.71
N HIS A 771 -11.39 -6.66 -5.57
CA HIS A 771 -11.43 -6.01 -4.26
C HIS A 771 -10.06 -5.44 -3.84
N HIS A 772 -9.06 -5.52 -4.73
CA HIS A 772 -7.73 -4.94 -4.59
C HIS A 772 -6.94 -5.35 -3.32
N GLY A 773 -7.30 -6.50 -2.72
CA GLY A 773 -6.81 -6.91 -1.39
C GLY A 773 -7.41 -6.13 -0.21
N ILE A 774 -8.20 -5.07 -0.44
CA ILE A 774 -8.77 -4.22 0.60
C ILE A 774 -9.83 -4.99 1.39
N GLY A 775 -9.66 -5.05 2.72
CA GLY A 775 -10.57 -5.75 3.62
C GLY A 775 -10.62 -7.28 3.44
N ALA A 776 -9.76 -7.84 2.60
CA ALA A 776 -9.67 -9.27 2.33
C ALA A 776 -8.53 -9.90 3.14
N GLY A 777 -8.78 -11.08 3.71
CA GLY A 777 -7.74 -11.93 4.30
C GLY A 777 -7.36 -13.04 3.34
N PHE A 778 -6.07 -13.35 3.25
CA PHE A 778 -5.55 -14.51 2.51
C PHE A 778 -5.07 -15.54 3.53
N SER A 779 -5.84 -16.62 3.69
CA SER A 779 -5.52 -17.72 4.63
C SER A 779 -4.56 -18.75 4.04
N GLY A 780 -4.38 -18.71 2.71
CA GLY A 780 -3.68 -19.75 1.95
C GLY A 780 -4.63 -20.74 1.26
N GLY A 781 -5.95 -20.62 1.46
CA GLY A 781 -6.93 -21.47 0.80
C GLY A 781 -7.10 -21.10 -0.68
N TYR A 782 -6.83 -22.03 -1.61
CA TYR A 782 -6.66 -21.68 -3.04
C TYR A 782 -7.91 -21.08 -3.72
N HIS A 783 -9.10 -21.32 -3.17
CA HIS A 783 -10.34 -20.66 -3.61
C HIS A 783 -10.29 -19.12 -3.52
N GLU A 784 -9.48 -18.56 -2.61
CA GLU A 784 -9.27 -17.11 -2.44
C GLU A 784 -8.56 -16.48 -3.65
N TYR A 785 -7.69 -17.24 -4.34
CA TYR A 785 -6.83 -16.73 -5.43
C TYR A 785 -7.38 -16.97 -6.83
N PHE A 786 -8.24 -17.99 -7.01
CA PHE A 786 -8.74 -18.42 -8.32
C PHE A 786 -10.26 -18.34 -8.46
N GLY A 787 -10.96 -17.76 -7.48
CA GLY A 787 -12.41 -17.52 -7.52
C GLY A 787 -12.82 -16.31 -8.35
N GLU A 788 -14.12 -15.96 -8.28
CA GLU A 788 -14.72 -14.85 -9.04
C GLU A 788 -14.14 -13.46 -8.70
N SER A 789 -13.46 -13.33 -7.56
CA SER A 789 -12.72 -12.14 -7.14
C SER A 789 -11.49 -11.84 -8.01
N ALA A 790 -10.92 -12.84 -8.68
CA ALA A 790 -9.76 -12.66 -9.55
C ALA A 790 -10.10 -11.79 -10.77
N ASP A 791 -9.24 -10.82 -11.08
CA ASP A 791 -9.32 -10.03 -12.30
C ASP A 791 -8.51 -10.69 -13.43
N ILE A 792 -9.21 -11.41 -14.30
CA ILE A 792 -8.59 -12.13 -15.42
C ILE A 792 -7.99 -11.16 -16.45
N GLU A 793 -8.53 -9.96 -16.60
CA GLU A 793 -8.04 -8.97 -17.58
C GLU A 793 -6.65 -8.48 -17.15
N ALA A 794 -6.51 -8.10 -15.87
CA ALA A 794 -5.25 -7.66 -15.29
C ALA A 794 -4.21 -8.78 -15.20
N ILE A 795 -4.60 -9.99 -14.77
CA ILE A 795 -3.66 -11.12 -14.70
C ILE A 795 -3.17 -11.51 -16.10
N VAL A 796 -4.03 -11.48 -17.13
CA VAL A 796 -3.61 -11.77 -18.51
C VAL A 796 -2.68 -10.68 -19.03
N TYR A 797 -2.89 -9.40 -18.70
CA TYR A 797 -1.90 -8.36 -18.98
C TYR A 797 -0.53 -8.68 -18.35
N LEU A 798 -0.48 -9.10 -17.08
CA LEU A 798 0.77 -9.48 -16.42
C LEU A 798 1.43 -10.71 -17.08
N MET A 799 0.65 -11.68 -17.55
CA MET A 799 1.16 -12.82 -18.33
C MET A 799 1.75 -12.37 -19.68
N LEU A 800 1.05 -11.52 -20.43
CA LEU A 800 1.53 -10.96 -21.70
C LEU A 800 2.80 -10.11 -21.51
N ALA A 801 2.85 -9.30 -20.45
CA ALA A 801 4.00 -8.48 -20.11
C ALA A 801 5.24 -9.33 -19.79
N ASN A 802 5.11 -10.33 -18.90
CA ASN A 802 6.22 -11.22 -18.54
C ASN A 802 6.66 -12.11 -19.72
N ASP A 803 5.73 -12.68 -20.48
CA ASP A 803 6.03 -13.52 -21.65
C ASP A 803 6.74 -12.71 -22.75
N ALA A 804 6.31 -11.47 -23.01
CA ALA A 804 6.97 -10.57 -23.94
C ALA A 804 8.36 -10.11 -23.45
N ILE A 805 8.49 -9.66 -22.19
CA ILE A 805 9.76 -9.22 -21.61
C ILE A 805 10.80 -10.34 -21.71
N HIS A 806 10.50 -11.55 -21.25
CA HIS A 806 11.48 -12.64 -21.25
C HIS A 806 11.74 -13.21 -22.66
N SER A 807 10.79 -13.12 -23.59
CA SER A 807 11.01 -13.50 -25.00
C SER A 807 11.98 -12.56 -25.72
N ILE A 808 11.94 -11.25 -25.40
CA ILE A 808 12.78 -10.23 -26.04
C ILE A 808 14.10 -10.05 -25.28
N TYR A 809 14.05 -10.17 -23.94
CA TYR A 809 15.16 -9.95 -23.01
C TYR A 809 15.26 -11.12 -22.00
N PRO A 810 15.84 -12.28 -22.38
CA PRO A 810 15.92 -13.46 -21.51
C PRO A 810 16.64 -13.22 -20.17
N ASN A 811 17.53 -12.21 -20.14
CA ASN A 811 18.30 -11.83 -18.96
C ASN A 811 17.57 -10.83 -18.04
N ALA A 812 16.39 -10.33 -18.43
CA ALA A 812 15.63 -9.40 -17.59
C ALA A 812 15.18 -10.07 -16.28
N ILE A 813 14.91 -9.25 -15.26
CA ILE A 813 14.33 -9.67 -13.99
C ILE A 813 12.99 -8.96 -13.78
N THR A 814 11.93 -9.71 -13.47
CA THR A 814 10.64 -9.12 -13.07
C THR A 814 10.28 -9.53 -11.63
N ILE A 815 9.92 -8.55 -10.81
CA ILE A 815 9.55 -8.73 -9.41
C ILE A 815 8.09 -8.32 -9.23
N ALA A 816 7.28 -9.14 -8.57
CA ALA A 816 5.93 -8.78 -8.17
C ALA A 816 5.89 -8.26 -6.72
N GLU A 817 5.34 -7.06 -6.54
CA GLU A 817 4.86 -6.59 -5.25
C GLU A 817 3.45 -7.18 -4.99
N ASP A 818 3.42 -8.38 -4.41
CA ASP A 818 2.19 -9.06 -4.04
C ASP A 818 2.20 -9.49 -2.57
N VAL A 819 1.22 -9.00 -1.80
CA VAL A 819 0.99 -9.38 -0.41
C VAL A 819 0.12 -10.63 -0.29
N SER A 820 -0.72 -10.96 -1.28
CA SER A 820 -1.66 -12.10 -1.16
C SER A 820 -0.95 -13.44 -1.10
N GLY A 821 0.14 -13.60 -1.85
CA GLY A 821 0.84 -14.87 -1.99
C GLY A 821 0.20 -15.83 -2.98
N MET A 822 -0.30 -15.28 -4.08
CA MET A 822 -0.91 -16.05 -5.16
C MET A 822 -0.03 -17.22 -5.65
N PRO A 823 -0.54 -18.46 -5.68
CA PRO A 823 0.17 -19.59 -6.28
C PRO A 823 0.48 -19.39 -7.76
N LEU A 824 1.66 -19.86 -8.20
CA LEU A 824 2.16 -19.75 -9.58
C LEU A 824 2.48 -18.32 -10.05
N LEU A 825 2.58 -17.35 -9.15
CA LEU A 825 2.98 -15.98 -9.51
C LEU A 825 4.41 -15.97 -10.07
N GLY A 826 5.32 -16.66 -9.38
CA GLY A 826 6.74 -16.82 -9.74
C GLY A 826 7.04 -18.00 -10.70
N VAL A 827 6.05 -18.46 -11.47
CA VAL A 827 6.16 -19.61 -12.38
C VAL A 827 5.98 -19.16 -13.84
N PRO A 828 6.75 -19.68 -14.82
CA PRO A 828 6.59 -19.34 -16.23
C PRO A 828 5.17 -19.52 -16.79
N VAL A 829 4.79 -18.63 -17.71
CA VAL A 829 3.44 -18.62 -18.32
C VAL A 829 3.10 -19.92 -19.05
N ASN A 830 4.07 -20.52 -19.75
CA ASN A 830 3.91 -21.81 -20.41
C ASN A 830 3.73 -23.02 -19.46
N LYS A 831 3.88 -22.81 -18.14
CA LYS A 831 3.56 -23.78 -17.09
C LYS A 831 2.27 -23.44 -16.32
N GLY A 832 1.51 -22.44 -16.78
CA GLY A 832 0.26 -21.97 -16.15
C GLY A 832 0.44 -20.88 -15.09
N GLY A 833 1.65 -20.34 -14.92
CA GLY A 833 1.90 -19.23 -14.00
C GLY A 833 1.72 -17.84 -14.62
N VAL A 834 2.04 -16.81 -13.84
CA VAL A 834 1.97 -15.39 -14.26
C VAL A 834 3.28 -14.93 -14.93
N GLY A 835 4.38 -15.62 -14.70
CA GLY A 835 5.67 -15.40 -15.37
C GLY A 835 6.64 -14.48 -14.66
N PHE A 836 6.39 -14.09 -13.40
CA PHE A 836 7.35 -13.30 -12.64
C PHE A 836 8.59 -14.12 -12.26
N ASP A 837 9.71 -13.43 -12.10
CA ASP A 837 10.99 -14.01 -11.74
C ASP A 837 11.15 -14.08 -10.21
N TYR A 838 10.56 -13.14 -9.47
CA TYR A 838 10.51 -13.11 -7.99
C TYR A 838 9.21 -12.48 -7.49
N ARG A 839 8.86 -12.74 -6.22
CA ARG A 839 7.92 -11.91 -5.43
C ARG A 839 8.55 -11.32 -4.17
N LEU A 840 7.99 -10.25 -3.65
CA LEU A 840 8.34 -9.69 -2.34
C LEU A 840 7.79 -10.54 -1.18
N SER A 841 8.59 -10.74 -0.12
CA SER A 841 8.21 -11.52 1.08
C SER A 841 7.64 -10.60 2.17
N MET A 842 6.52 -9.94 1.85
CA MET A 842 5.98 -8.78 2.59
C MET A 842 5.58 -9.07 4.06
N ALA A 843 5.42 -10.33 4.45
CA ALA A 843 5.08 -10.73 5.81
C ALA A 843 6.26 -10.68 6.81
N ILE A 844 7.50 -10.57 6.32
CA ILE A 844 8.70 -10.58 7.18
C ILE A 844 8.83 -9.26 7.99
N PRO A 845 8.71 -8.06 7.40
CA PRO A 845 8.72 -6.82 8.16
C PRO A 845 7.60 -6.69 9.19
N ASP A 846 6.38 -7.11 8.84
CA ASP A 846 5.22 -7.11 9.75
C ASP A 846 5.47 -7.94 11.01
N MET A 847 6.17 -9.08 10.86
CA MET A 847 6.58 -9.90 12.00
C MET A 847 7.55 -9.13 12.91
N TRP A 848 8.57 -8.48 12.36
CA TRP A 848 9.54 -7.74 13.17
C TRP A 848 8.93 -6.54 13.89
N ILE A 849 8.09 -5.75 13.21
CA ILE A 849 7.34 -4.66 13.87
C ILE A 849 6.45 -5.23 14.97
N LYS A 850 5.70 -6.31 14.71
CA LYS A 850 4.83 -6.93 15.72
C LYS A 850 5.60 -7.43 16.94
N LEU A 851 6.79 -8.01 16.76
CA LEU A 851 7.68 -8.41 17.85
C LEU A 851 8.19 -7.18 18.62
N LEU A 852 8.81 -6.21 17.94
CA LEU A 852 9.42 -5.03 18.57
C LEU A 852 8.41 -4.12 19.28
N LYS A 853 7.17 -4.06 18.78
CA LYS A 853 6.08 -3.20 19.29
C LYS A 853 5.27 -3.84 20.43
N HIS A 854 5.21 -5.16 20.51
CA HIS A 854 4.29 -5.88 21.40
C HIS A 854 4.89 -6.99 22.26
N LYS A 855 6.21 -7.27 22.14
CA LYS A 855 6.89 -8.36 22.86
C LYS A 855 8.22 -7.90 23.45
N SER A 856 8.53 -8.34 24.67
CA SER A 856 9.91 -8.30 25.17
C SER A 856 10.74 -9.43 24.54
N ASP A 857 12.06 -9.26 24.49
CA ASP A 857 13.00 -10.19 23.83
C ASP A 857 12.85 -11.67 24.29
N ASP A 858 12.48 -11.88 25.56
CA ASP A 858 12.24 -13.20 26.16
C ASP A 858 10.91 -13.85 25.72
N GLU A 859 9.92 -13.04 25.32
CA GLU A 859 8.63 -13.49 24.76
C GLU A 859 8.70 -13.79 23.24
N TRP A 860 9.87 -13.63 22.60
CA TRP A 860 10.02 -13.94 21.18
C TRP A 860 9.94 -15.45 20.92
N ASP A 861 9.02 -15.84 20.04
CA ASP A 861 8.78 -17.22 19.59
C ASP A 861 9.69 -17.49 18.38
N LEU A 862 10.76 -18.27 18.59
CA LEU A 862 11.74 -18.58 17.55
C LEU A 862 11.20 -19.57 16.52
N GLY A 863 10.24 -20.42 16.93
CA GLY A 863 9.42 -21.25 16.06
C GLY A 863 8.66 -20.41 15.03
N ASN A 864 7.99 -19.34 15.46
CA ASN A 864 7.28 -18.40 14.61
C ASN A 864 8.23 -17.57 13.74
N ILE A 865 9.35 -17.08 14.27
CA ILE A 865 10.38 -16.39 13.45
C ILE A 865 10.88 -17.31 12.33
N THR A 866 11.30 -18.52 12.70
CA THR A 866 11.74 -19.54 11.74
C THR A 866 10.65 -19.85 10.71
N PHE A 867 9.39 -19.99 11.16
CA PHE A 867 8.26 -20.26 10.29
C PHE A 867 8.04 -19.14 9.27
N THR A 868 7.89 -17.88 9.69
CA THR A 868 7.67 -16.76 8.76
C THR A 868 8.80 -16.61 7.74
N LEU A 869 10.06 -16.77 8.16
CA LEU A 869 11.23 -16.67 7.26
C LEU A 869 11.35 -17.84 6.26
N THR A 870 10.70 -18.97 6.54
CA THR A 870 10.81 -20.19 5.71
C THR A 870 9.49 -20.63 5.06
N ASN A 871 8.35 -20.06 5.46
CA ASN A 871 7.01 -20.34 4.93
C ASN A 871 6.81 -19.63 3.58
N ARG A 872 7.47 -20.17 2.55
CA ARG A 872 7.40 -19.74 1.16
C ARG A 872 7.14 -20.93 0.25
N ARG A 873 6.55 -20.68 -0.92
CA ARG A 873 6.22 -21.72 -1.89
C ARG A 873 7.50 -22.33 -2.46
N HIS A 874 7.59 -23.66 -2.50
CA HIS A 874 8.72 -24.34 -3.14
C HIS A 874 8.70 -24.09 -4.66
N GLY A 875 9.88 -23.95 -5.27
CA GLY A 875 10.01 -23.64 -6.70
C GLY A 875 9.80 -22.17 -7.09
N GLU A 876 9.11 -21.36 -6.27
CA GLU A 876 8.92 -19.93 -6.51
C GLU A 876 9.97 -19.11 -5.76
N LYS A 877 10.68 -18.21 -6.46
CA LYS A 877 11.71 -17.37 -5.85
C LYS A 877 11.08 -16.18 -5.14
N SER A 878 11.59 -15.85 -3.95
CA SER A 878 11.17 -14.65 -3.21
C SER A 878 12.35 -13.81 -2.77
N ILE A 879 12.11 -12.51 -2.69
CA ILE A 879 13.01 -11.51 -2.14
C ILE A 879 12.57 -11.24 -0.71
N ALA A 880 13.45 -11.48 0.26
CA ALA A 880 13.24 -11.10 1.65
C ALA A 880 13.63 -9.64 1.89
N TYR A 881 13.18 -9.07 3.00
CA TYR A 881 13.65 -7.81 3.57
C TYR A 881 13.10 -7.66 4.99
N CYS A 882 13.84 -6.96 5.84
CA CYS A 882 13.52 -6.78 7.26
C CYS A 882 12.65 -5.56 7.53
N GLU A 883 12.77 -4.53 6.68
CA GLU A 883 11.97 -3.30 6.72
C GLU A 883 11.76 -2.74 5.31
N SER A 884 10.66 -2.02 5.10
CA SER A 884 10.26 -1.47 3.79
C SER A 884 10.39 0.05 3.69
N HIS A 885 10.22 0.58 2.48
CA HIS A 885 10.07 2.03 2.26
C HIS A 885 8.83 2.61 2.97
N ASP A 886 7.72 1.86 3.10
CA ASP A 886 6.53 2.29 3.84
C ASP A 886 6.82 2.49 5.34
N GLN A 887 7.57 1.57 5.95
CA GLN A 887 7.90 1.62 7.37
C GLN A 887 8.91 2.71 7.70
N ALA A 888 9.64 3.19 6.69
CA ALA A 888 10.43 4.39 6.81
C ALA A 888 9.58 5.68 6.74
N LEU A 889 8.33 5.67 6.24
CA LEU A 889 7.51 6.88 6.15
C LEU A 889 6.97 7.33 7.52
N VAL A 890 6.62 8.62 7.60
CA VAL A 890 5.97 9.21 8.77
C VAL A 890 4.68 8.46 9.12
N GLY A 891 4.60 7.96 10.36
CA GLY A 891 3.49 7.13 10.84
C GLY A 891 3.93 5.78 11.39
N ASP A 892 5.09 5.28 10.98
CA ASP A 892 5.77 4.14 11.59
C ASP A 892 7.20 4.52 12.04
N LYS A 893 8.05 3.52 12.32
CA LYS A 893 9.46 3.67 12.68
C LYS A 893 10.32 2.66 11.94
N THR A 894 11.55 3.06 11.62
CA THR A 894 12.63 2.16 11.16
C THR A 894 13.00 1.14 12.25
N LEU A 895 13.60 0.00 11.88
CA LEU A 895 14.07 -1.01 12.85
C LEU A 895 15.06 -0.41 13.86
N ALA A 896 15.96 0.46 13.39
CA ALA A 896 16.88 1.19 14.25
C ALA A 896 16.14 2.02 15.31
N PHE A 897 15.07 2.74 14.91
CA PHE A 897 14.31 3.59 15.82
C PHE A 897 13.31 2.81 16.70
N TRP A 898 12.81 1.65 16.26
CA TRP A 898 12.12 0.68 17.14
C TRP A 898 13.05 0.09 18.22
N LEU A 899 14.33 -0.09 17.92
CA LEU A 899 15.30 -0.72 18.81
C LEU A 899 15.95 0.23 19.81
N MET A 900 16.22 1.48 19.41
CA MET A 900 17.03 2.46 20.17
C MET A 900 16.25 3.73 20.56
N ASP A 901 15.15 4.04 19.86
CA ASP A 901 14.31 5.22 20.07
C ASP A 901 15.16 6.51 20.28
N LYS A 902 14.81 7.37 21.23
CA LYS A 902 15.49 8.64 21.52
C LYS A 902 16.98 8.52 21.90
N GLU A 903 17.46 7.36 22.36
CA GLU A 903 18.90 7.19 22.67
C GLU A 903 19.76 7.23 21.40
N MET A 904 19.15 7.02 20.22
CA MET A 904 19.80 7.21 18.93
C MET A 904 20.38 8.64 18.75
N TYR A 905 19.82 9.66 19.40
CA TYR A 905 20.32 11.05 19.32
C TYR A 905 21.43 11.37 20.32
N THR A 906 21.52 10.62 21.41
CA THR A 906 22.34 10.97 22.58
C THR A 906 23.52 10.01 22.77
N ASN A 907 23.37 8.75 22.38
CA ASN A 907 24.32 7.67 22.65
C ASN A 907 24.82 6.95 21.38
N MET A 908 24.65 7.55 20.19
CA MET A 908 25.27 7.07 18.96
C MET A 908 26.70 7.59 18.70
N SER A 909 27.32 8.30 19.65
CA SER A 909 28.75 8.63 19.58
C SER A 909 29.60 7.65 20.39
N ASP A 910 30.76 7.27 19.88
CA ASP A 910 31.74 6.46 20.62
C ASP A 910 32.40 7.20 21.79
N LEU A 911 32.27 8.53 21.86
CA LEU A 911 32.68 9.34 23.00
C LEU A 911 31.68 9.27 24.17
N THR A 912 30.50 8.69 23.95
CA THR A 912 29.45 8.51 24.96
C THR A 912 29.38 7.07 25.43
N GLU A 913 28.76 6.82 26.59
CA GLU A 913 28.58 5.47 27.11
C GLU A 913 27.85 4.55 26.10
N MET A 914 28.30 3.31 25.99
CA MET A 914 27.57 2.25 25.28
C MET A 914 26.46 1.73 26.20
N THR A 915 25.31 2.41 26.22
CA THR A 915 24.18 2.03 27.07
C THR A 915 23.69 0.62 26.73
N PRO A 916 23.03 -0.09 27.66
CA PRO A 916 22.41 -1.38 27.37
C PRO A 916 21.38 -1.33 26.23
N ILE A 917 20.76 -0.16 25.98
CA ILE A 917 19.80 0.06 24.90
C ILE A 917 20.51 0.19 23.55
N ILE A 918 21.58 0.97 23.44
CA ILE A 918 22.37 1.05 22.20
C ILE A 918 23.08 -0.28 21.92
N ALA A 919 23.67 -0.94 22.93
CA ALA A 919 24.27 -2.26 22.78
C ALA A 919 23.25 -3.31 22.25
N ARG A 920 22.04 -3.35 22.84
CA ARG A 920 20.92 -4.17 22.35
C ARG A 920 20.55 -3.81 20.91
N GLY A 921 20.42 -2.52 20.61
CA GLY A 921 19.97 -2.04 19.32
C GLY A 921 20.94 -2.37 18.19
N LEU A 922 22.24 -2.08 18.38
CA LEU A 922 23.28 -2.44 17.42
C LEU A 922 23.32 -3.96 17.19
N ALA A 923 23.25 -4.76 18.25
CA ALA A 923 23.27 -6.22 18.17
C ALA A 923 22.05 -6.78 17.41
N LEU A 924 20.82 -6.45 17.85
CA LEU A 924 19.60 -6.96 17.23
C LEU A 924 19.41 -6.46 15.79
N HIS A 925 19.81 -5.22 15.49
CA HIS A 925 19.76 -4.69 14.11
C HIS A 925 20.65 -5.52 13.17
N LYS A 926 21.88 -5.87 13.58
CA LYS A 926 22.76 -6.78 12.81
C LYS A 926 22.13 -8.17 12.67
N MET A 927 21.59 -8.74 13.75
CA MET A 927 21.02 -10.09 13.76
C MET A 927 19.77 -10.23 12.89
N ILE A 928 18.81 -9.30 13.00
CA ILE A 928 17.57 -9.27 12.21
C ILE A 928 17.91 -9.20 10.72
N ARG A 929 18.75 -8.23 10.33
CA ARG A 929 19.19 -8.08 8.93
C ARG A 929 19.91 -9.32 8.38
N HIS A 930 20.61 -10.05 9.24
CA HIS A 930 21.34 -11.25 8.83
C HIS A 930 20.45 -12.50 8.72
N ILE A 931 19.52 -12.73 9.65
CA ILE A 931 18.63 -13.90 9.61
C ILE A 931 17.59 -13.81 8.49
N ASP A 932 17.15 -12.59 8.15
CA ASP A 932 16.22 -12.34 7.04
C ASP A 932 16.85 -12.54 5.67
N ASN A 933 18.17 -12.44 5.58
CA ASN A 933 18.95 -12.67 4.38
C ASN A 933 18.68 -11.64 3.23
N LYS A 934 18.88 -10.34 3.53
CA LYS A 934 18.69 -9.12 2.66
C LYS A 934 17.21 -8.76 2.47
N ILE A 935 16.74 -7.60 1.96
CA ILE A 935 17.31 -6.27 1.56
C ILE A 935 17.30 -5.26 2.74
N PRO A 936 18.11 -4.19 2.75
CA PRO A 936 17.77 -2.94 3.44
C PRO A 936 17.06 -1.92 2.55
N LEU A 937 16.12 -1.20 3.16
CA LEU A 937 16.08 0.24 2.95
C LEU A 937 17.18 0.88 3.81
N THR A 938 18.06 1.71 3.26
CA THR A 938 19.01 2.46 4.08
C THR A 938 18.33 3.68 4.71
N ALA A 939 17.51 3.44 5.73
CA ALA A 939 17.01 4.46 6.64
C ALA A 939 17.58 4.20 8.04
N LEU A 940 18.87 4.54 8.22
CA LEU A 940 19.48 4.72 9.55
C LEU A 940 19.01 6.03 10.23
N GLU A 941 17.88 6.56 9.78
CA GLU A 941 17.24 7.79 10.22
C GLU A 941 15.95 7.45 10.98
N GLN A 942 15.34 8.47 11.58
CA GLN A 942 14.13 8.31 12.40
C GLN A 942 12.91 7.88 11.57
N TRP A 943 12.68 8.61 10.48
CA TRP A 943 11.65 8.43 9.47
C TRP A 943 12.02 9.27 8.24
N LEU A 944 11.25 9.10 7.17
CA LEU A 944 11.21 9.86 5.93
C LEU A 944 9.85 10.57 5.88
N ASP A 945 9.82 11.85 5.53
CA ASP A 945 8.57 12.57 5.28
C ASP A 945 8.74 13.52 4.11
N PHE A 946 7.78 13.50 3.20
CA PHE A 946 7.80 14.29 1.98
C PHE A 946 7.06 15.62 2.15
N PRO A 947 7.43 16.68 1.40
CA PRO A 947 6.72 17.95 1.42
C PRO A 947 5.21 17.79 1.17
N ARG A 948 4.41 18.19 2.16
CA ARG A 948 2.94 18.16 2.13
C ARG A 948 2.37 19.21 3.08
N GLU A 949 1.09 19.53 2.96
CA GLU A 949 0.41 20.51 3.83
C GLU A 949 0.64 20.22 5.33
N GLY A 950 0.47 18.95 5.74
CA GLY A 950 0.64 18.51 7.13
C GLY A 950 2.06 18.59 7.71
N ASN A 951 3.07 19.01 6.94
CA ASN A 951 4.40 19.38 7.43
C ASN A 951 4.90 20.74 6.89
N GLN A 952 3.98 21.60 6.45
CA GLN A 952 4.27 22.93 5.87
C GLN A 952 5.18 22.86 4.62
N ASN A 953 5.01 21.81 3.80
CA ASN A 953 5.84 21.53 2.62
C ASN A 953 7.34 21.41 2.94
N SER A 954 7.67 20.87 4.10
CA SER A 954 9.06 20.73 4.55
C SER A 954 9.80 19.61 3.83
N PHE A 955 10.99 19.94 3.30
CA PHE A 955 11.95 18.97 2.80
C PHE A 955 12.91 18.45 3.89
N HIS A 956 12.73 18.85 5.17
CA HIS A 956 13.69 18.52 6.24
C HIS A 956 13.85 17.00 6.45
N TYR A 957 12.80 16.21 6.22
CA TYR A 957 12.83 14.75 6.31
C TYR A 957 12.79 14.06 4.94
N ALA A 958 12.93 14.81 3.84
CA ALA A 958 12.94 14.28 2.48
C ALA A 958 14.38 14.12 1.95
N ARG A 959 15.26 13.51 2.76
CA ARG A 959 16.72 13.48 2.57
C ARG A 959 17.34 12.22 3.17
N ARG A 960 18.66 12.06 3.06
CA ARG A 960 19.46 10.97 3.66
C ARG A 960 20.76 11.49 4.30
N GLN A 961 20.90 11.34 5.61
CA GLN A 961 22.05 11.75 6.41
C GLN A 961 23.31 10.88 6.23
N TRP A 962 23.95 10.92 5.06
CA TRP A 962 25.22 10.19 4.83
C TRP A 962 26.32 10.58 5.81
N ASN A 963 26.30 11.83 6.27
CA ASN A 963 27.25 12.34 7.27
C ASN A 963 27.28 11.51 8.57
N VAL A 964 26.17 10.89 9.01
CA VAL A 964 26.20 10.11 10.26
C VAL A 964 26.86 8.74 10.10
N VAL A 965 26.91 8.23 8.87
CA VAL A 965 27.57 6.96 8.50
C VAL A 965 29.07 7.18 8.24
N ASP A 966 29.40 8.31 7.62
CA ASP A 966 30.78 8.66 7.26
C ASP A 966 31.64 9.08 8.47
N ASP A 967 31.02 9.63 9.53
CA ASP A 967 31.71 10.10 10.74
C ASP A 967 32.30 8.95 11.57
N GLN A 968 33.62 8.97 11.76
CA GLN A 968 34.36 7.96 12.51
C GLN A 968 34.22 8.08 14.04
N LEU A 969 33.49 9.09 14.53
CA LEU A 969 33.09 9.21 15.94
C LEU A 969 31.67 8.67 16.21
N LEU A 970 30.93 8.24 15.17
CA LEU A 970 29.54 7.79 15.28
C LEU A 970 29.35 6.29 14.99
N ARG A 971 28.45 5.67 15.74
CA ARG A 971 28.19 4.22 15.80
C ARG A 971 27.47 3.67 14.58
N TYR A 972 26.89 4.51 13.73
CA TYR A 972 26.21 4.08 12.49
C TYR A 972 27.16 3.33 11.54
N ARG A 973 28.45 3.71 11.52
CA ARG A 973 29.48 3.03 10.72
C ARG A 973 29.60 1.54 11.05
N TYR A 974 29.31 1.12 12.28
CA TYR A 974 29.31 -0.29 12.68
C TYR A 974 28.22 -1.12 11.99
N LEU A 975 27.02 -0.55 11.84
CA LEU A 975 25.92 -1.19 11.11
C LEU A 975 26.23 -1.27 9.61
N ASN A 976 26.79 -0.18 9.06
CA ASN A 976 27.22 -0.11 7.66
C ASN A 976 28.34 -1.11 7.33
N ASN A 977 29.34 -1.24 8.22
CA ASN A 977 30.43 -2.20 8.09
C ASN A 977 29.93 -3.65 8.12
N PHE A 978 29.00 -3.96 9.02
CA PHE A 978 28.42 -5.30 9.11
C PHE A 978 27.61 -5.65 7.87
N ASP A 979 26.85 -4.68 7.32
CA ASP A 979 26.11 -4.85 6.08
C ASP A 979 27.02 -5.15 4.89
N ALA A 980 28.09 -4.36 4.71
CA ALA A 980 29.11 -4.63 3.70
C ALA A 980 29.69 -6.04 3.85
N ALA A 981 30.11 -6.42 5.06
CA ALA A 981 30.68 -7.74 5.33
C ALA A 981 29.68 -8.87 5.03
N MET A 982 28.41 -8.70 5.40
CA MET A 982 27.32 -9.64 5.11
C MET A 982 27.10 -9.81 3.60
N ASN A 983 27.00 -8.72 2.82
CA ASN A 983 26.76 -8.79 1.39
C ASN A 983 27.95 -9.35 0.61
N HIS A 984 29.18 -8.96 0.98
CA HIS A 984 30.39 -9.50 0.37
C HIS A 984 30.57 -11.00 0.68
N LEU A 985 30.32 -11.43 1.92
CA LEU A 985 30.33 -12.86 2.25
C LEU A 985 29.23 -13.60 1.48
N ALA A 986 28.02 -13.05 1.41
CA ALA A 986 26.94 -13.66 0.65
C ALA A 986 27.26 -13.78 -0.84
N GLY A 987 27.88 -12.75 -1.44
CA GLY A 987 28.32 -12.76 -2.83
C GLY A 987 29.43 -13.78 -3.09
N LYS A 988 30.33 -14.00 -2.12
CA LYS A 988 31.42 -14.99 -2.20
C LYS A 988 30.92 -16.44 -2.08
N THR A 989 29.87 -16.69 -1.30
CA THR A 989 29.44 -18.06 -0.92
C THR A 989 28.16 -18.53 -1.59
N GLY A 990 27.41 -17.64 -2.25
CA GLY A 990 26.22 -18.04 -3.01
C GLY A 990 25.02 -18.49 -2.15
N TRP A 991 24.95 -18.15 -0.86
CA TRP A 991 23.90 -18.76 -0.02
C TRP A 991 22.46 -18.39 -0.40
N LEU A 992 22.23 -17.26 -1.09
CA LEU A 992 20.89 -16.92 -1.59
C LEU A 992 20.44 -17.79 -2.77
N GLU A 993 21.39 -18.27 -3.58
CA GLU A 993 21.16 -18.98 -4.85
C GLU A 993 21.35 -20.50 -4.75
N SER A 994 22.16 -20.96 -3.78
CA SER A 994 22.58 -22.35 -3.58
C SER A 994 21.49 -23.38 -3.89
N PRO A 995 21.61 -24.21 -4.93
CA PRO A 995 20.62 -25.22 -5.27
C PRO A 995 20.60 -26.40 -4.29
N GLN A 996 19.51 -27.17 -4.30
CA GLN A 996 19.26 -28.28 -3.35
C GLN A 996 20.46 -29.25 -3.23
N VAL A 997 20.85 -29.58 -1.99
CA VAL A 997 21.73 -30.72 -1.73
C VAL A 997 21.02 -31.97 -2.26
N LYS A 998 21.69 -32.72 -3.15
CA LYS A 998 21.18 -34.02 -3.59
C LYS A 998 21.13 -34.93 -2.39
N ASP A 999 19.92 -35.36 -2.02
CA ASP A 999 19.78 -36.51 -1.13
C ASP A 999 20.41 -37.71 -1.86
N HIS A 1000 21.42 -38.32 -1.26
CA HIS A 1000 22.17 -39.42 -1.89
C HIS A 1000 21.37 -40.72 -1.76
N GLY A 1001 20.31 -40.85 -2.57
CA GLY A 1001 19.44 -42.01 -2.67
C GLY A 1001 18.91 -42.22 -4.10
N GLU A 1002 19.42 -43.25 -4.76
CA GLU A 1002 18.95 -43.87 -6.01
C GLU A 1002 18.79 -42.99 -7.27
N ASP A 1003 19.91 -42.93 -8.01
CA ASP A 1003 20.01 -43.06 -9.47
C ASP A 1003 18.77 -42.78 -10.34
N ARG A 1004 18.75 -41.60 -10.97
CA ARG A 1004 18.18 -41.41 -12.32
C ARG A 1004 18.79 -40.22 -13.05
N SER A 1005 19.39 -40.49 -14.21
CA SER A 1005 19.90 -39.50 -15.14
C SER A 1005 18.80 -38.97 -16.08
N THR A 1006 18.42 -37.69 -15.93
CA THR A 1006 17.80 -36.89 -17.00
C THR A 1006 18.20 -35.43 -16.87
N GLU A 1007 18.91 -34.90 -17.88
CA GLU A 1007 19.29 -33.49 -17.97
C GLU A 1007 18.06 -32.61 -18.23
N PHE A 1008 17.66 -31.80 -17.24
CA PHE A 1008 16.94 -30.54 -17.47
C PHE A 1008 17.09 -29.62 -16.25
N ASP A 1009 18.27 -28.98 -16.15
CA ASP A 1009 18.65 -28.21 -14.97
C ASP A 1009 17.80 -26.93 -14.79
N SER A 1010 16.86 -26.99 -13.84
CA SER A 1010 16.19 -25.82 -13.28
C SER A 1010 16.86 -25.48 -11.94
N PRO A 1011 17.52 -24.32 -11.77
CA PRO A 1011 18.21 -23.97 -10.54
C PRO A 1011 17.21 -23.61 -9.42
N THR A 1012 16.80 -24.59 -8.63
CA THR A 1012 15.92 -24.43 -7.47
C THR A 1012 16.72 -24.16 -6.19
N SER A 1013 16.61 -22.94 -5.65
CA SER A 1013 17.21 -22.54 -4.36
C SER A 1013 16.89 -23.55 -3.25
N THR A 1014 17.93 -24.01 -2.53
CA THR A 1014 17.80 -24.59 -1.20
C THR A 1014 16.90 -23.74 -0.32
N GLN A 1015 16.07 -24.43 0.44
CA GLN A 1015 15.63 -23.94 1.74
C GLN A 1015 16.70 -24.34 2.77
N ALA A 1016 16.97 -23.49 3.75
CA ALA A 1016 17.93 -23.80 4.81
C ALA A 1016 17.46 -25.01 5.64
N TYR A 1017 18.39 -25.85 6.08
CA TYR A 1017 18.07 -26.90 7.05
C TYR A 1017 18.16 -26.30 8.45
N VAL A 1018 17.02 -26.04 9.10
CA VAL A 1018 16.97 -25.49 10.46
C VAL A 1018 17.06 -26.62 11.48
N SER A 1019 18.27 -26.89 11.96
CA SER A 1019 18.52 -27.94 12.97
C SER A 1019 17.99 -27.58 14.35
N LEU A 1020 17.98 -26.29 14.72
CA LEU A 1020 17.58 -25.86 16.06
C LEU A 1020 16.80 -24.55 16.04
N LYS A 1021 15.76 -24.50 16.88
CA LYS A 1021 14.95 -23.33 17.23
C LYS A 1021 14.53 -23.47 18.69
N ASN A 1022 15.45 -23.16 19.60
CA ASN A 1022 15.33 -23.45 21.03
C ASN A 1022 14.69 -22.27 21.78
N GLU A 1023 13.43 -22.43 22.17
CA GLU A 1023 12.65 -21.39 22.85
C GLU A 1023 13.16 -21.00 24.24
N ALA A 1024 13.84 -21.90 24.95
CA ALA A 1024 14.34 -21.65 26.29
C ALA A 1024 15.68 -20.91 26.24
N ASP A 1025 16.62 -21.41 25.44
CA ASP A 1025 17.94 -20.80 25.28
C ASP A 1025 17.89 -19.53 24.42
N LYS A 1026 16.83 -19.36 23.62
CA LYS A 1026 16.71 -18.38 22.53
C LYS A 1026 17.78 -18.52 21.44
N VAL A 1027 18.05 -19.76 21.01
CA VAL A 1027 19.05 -20.05 19.97
C VAL A 1027 18.42 -20.64 18.70
N ILE A 1028 18.75 -20.08 17.53
CA ILE A 1028 18.45 -20.65 16.20
C ILE A 1028 19.75 -21.15 15.56
N VAL A 1029 19.72 -22.33 14.97
CA VAL A 1029 20.83 -22.89 14.17
C VAL A 1029 20.30 -23.45 12.86
N TYR A 1030 20.91 -23.05 11.74
CA TYR A 1030 20.61 -23.60 10.43
C TYR A 1030 21.83 -23.74 9.53
N GLU A 1031 21.76 -24.67 8.58
CA GLU A 1031 22.76 -24.82 7.52
C GLU A 1031 22.19 -24.33 6.19
N ARG A 1032 22.99 -23.57 5.42
CA ARG A 1032 22.66 -23.13 4.06
C ARG A 1032 23.94 -22.96 3.25
N ALA A 1033 24.00 -23.55 2.05
CA ALA A 1033 25.16 -23.48 1.16
C ALA A 1033 26.50 -23.94 1.79
N GLY A 1034 26.47 -25.01 2.59
CA GLY A 1034 27.65 -25.51 3.32
C GLY A 1034 28.14 -24.63 4.48
N LEU A 1035 27.43 -23.53 4.77
CA LEU A 1035 27.70 -22.68 5.93
C LEU A 1035 26.77 -23.04 7.08
N LEU A 1036 27.30 -22.98 8.30
CA LEU A 1036 26.59 -23.11 9.55
C LEU A 1036 26.32 -21.73 10.14
N PHE A 1037 25.04 -21.39 10.33
CA PHE A 1037 24.60 -20.14 10.94
C PHE A 1037 24.07 -20.40 12.34
N ILE A 1038 24.51 -19.59 13.31
CA ILE A 1038 24.19 -19.72 14.73
C ILE A 1038 23.77 -18.35 15.24
N PHE A 1039 22.55 -18.21 15.76
CA PHE A 1039 21.99 -16.97 16.29
C PHE A 1039 21.54 -17.18 17.74
N ASN A 1040 22.11 -16.44 18.68
CA ASN A 1040 21.64 -16.39 20.07
C ASN A 1040 20.90 -15.07 20.31
N PHE A 1041 19.57 -15.12 20.30
CA PHE A 1041 18.67 -14.00 20.60
C PHE A 1041 18.45 -13.80 22.11
N ASN A 1042 19.09 -14.59 22.98
CA ASN A 1042 18.92 -14.45 24.42
C ASN A 1042 19.33 -13.04 24.88
N PRO A 1043 18.49 -12.35 25.68
CA PRO A 1043 18.79 -10.98 26.11
C PRO A 1043 19.96 -10.87 27.09
N THR A 1044 20.36 -11.97 27.75
CA THR A 1044 21.39 -11.96 28.82
C THR A 1044 22.32 -13.17 28.84
N GLN A 1045 21.86 -14.36 28.44
CA GLN A 1045 22.62 -15.59 28.60
C GLN A 1045 23.59 -15.84 27.42
N SER A 1046 24.85 -16.10 27.78
CA SER A 1046 25.90 -16.57 26.88
C SER A 1046 26.18 -18.04 27.14
N PHE A 1047 26.54 -18.81 26.11
CA PHE A 1047 26.73 -20.26 26.23
C PHE A 1047 28.14 -20.66 25.77
N THR A 1048 28.96 -21.21 26.66
CA THR A 1048 30.38 -21.53 26.41
C THR A 1048 30.61 -22.74 25.50
N ASP A 1049 29.88 -23.83 25.75
CA ASP A 1049 30.10 -25.13 25.12
C ASP A 1049 28.84 -25.60 24.37
N TYR A 1050 28.17 -24.67 23.69
CA TYR A 1050 26.85 -24.90 23.09
C TYR A 1050 26.96 -25.87 21.91
N ARG A 1051 26.29 -27.02 22.01
CA ARG A 1051 26.36 -28.08 21.00
C ARG A 1051 25.38 -27.82 19.86
N VAL A 1052 25.91 -27.69 18.66
CA VAL A 1052 25.16 -27.45 17.42
C VAL A 1052 25.38 -28.60 16.44
N GLY A 1053 24.31 -29.05 15.79
CA GLY A 1053 24.38 -30.15 14.82
C GLY A 1053 24.89 -29.65 13.46
N VAL A 1054 25.69 -30.46 12.79
CA VAL A 1054 26.21 -30.21 11.43
C VAL A 1054 26.17 -31.49 10.60
N GLU A 1055 25.92 -31.38 9.31
CA GLU A 1055 25.83 -32.55 8.43
C GLU A 1055 27.21 -33.13 8.12
N GLU A 1056 28.13 -32.27 7.68
CA GLU A 1056 29.45 -32.67 7.23
C GLU A 1056 30.48 -32.64 8.37
N ALA A 1057 31.20 -33.75 8.55
CA ALA A 1057 32.37 -33.81 9.40
C ALA A 1057 33.51 -32.93 8.84
N GLY A 1058 34.30 -32.29 9.71
CA GLY A 1058 35.41 -31.43 9.33
C GLY A 1058 35.99 -30.56 10.47
N GLU A 1059 36.83 -29.59 10.08
CA GLU A 1059 37.26 -28.46 10.90
C GLU A 1059 36.52 -27.22 10.40
N TYR A 1060 35.61 -26.66 11.20
CA TYR A 1060 34.93 -25.41 10.88
C TYR A 1060 35.70 -24.21 11.43
N ARG A 1061 35.53 -23.03 10.81
CA ARG A 1061 36.10 -21.74 11.21
C ARG A 1061 35.08 -20.63 11.04
N ILE A 1062 35.17 -19.60 11.87
CA ILE A 1062 34.31 -18.41 11.74
C ILE A 1062 34.70 -17.63 10.48
N VAL A 1063 33.70 -17.32 9.65
CA VAL A 1063 33.84 -16.47 8.45
C VAL A 1063 33.13 -15.12 8.60
N LEU A 1064 32.24 -14.99 9.60
CA LEU A 1064 31.65 -13.72 10.05
C LEU A 1064 31.21 -13.86 11.51
N SER A 1065 31.54 -12.89 12.35
CA SER A 1065 30.95 -12.74 13.68
C SER A 1065 30.37 -11.34 13.83
N SER A 1066 29.13 -11.24 14.32
CA SER A 1066 28.55 -9.93 14.66
C SER A 1066 29.13 -9.31 15.93
N ASP A 1067 29.88 -10.07 16.74
CA ASP A 1067 30.54 -9.60 17.97
C ASP A 1067 31.93 -8.97 17.71
N GLU A 1068 32.35 -8.83 16.45
CA GLU A 1068 33.61 -8.15 16.11
C GLU A 1068 33.54 -6.64 16.44
N GLU A 1069 34.62 -6.07 17.00
CA GLU A 1069 34.71 -4.65 17.38
C GLU A 1069 34.43 -3.71 16.19
N ARG A 1070 34.86 -4.06 14.97
CA ARG A 1070 34.58 -3.31 13.73
C ARG A 1070 33.09 -3.21 13.36
N PHE A 1071 32.24 -3.98 14.04
CA PHE A 1071 30.79 -3.96 13.95
C PHE A 1071 30.13 -3.51 15.26
N GLY A 1072 30.88 -2.91 16.19
CA GLY A 1072 30.36 -2.48 17.49
C GLY A 1072 29.94 -3.65 18.38
N GLY A 1073 30.58 -4.82 18.20
CA GLY A 1073 30.54 -5.91 19.17
C GLY A 1073 31.60 -5.76 20.25
N PHE A 1074 31.63 -6.71 21.18
CA PHE A 1074 32.48 -6.69 22.38
C PHE A 1074 33.78 -7.51 22.24
N GLY A 1075 33.99 -8.20 21.11
CA GLY A 1075 35.22 -8.95 20.84
C GLY A 1075 35.40 -10.23 21.67
N ASN A 1076 34.33 -10.80 22.24
CA ASN A 1076 34.45 -11.99 23.08
C ASN A 1076 34.77 -13.26 22.27
N VAL A 1077 34.41 -13.29 20.98
CA VAL A 1077 34.55 -14.45 20.12
C VAL A 1077 35.90 -14.44 19.38
N LYS A 1078 36.73 -15.45 19.64
CA LYS A 1078 38.04 -15.64 19.00
C LYS A 1078 37.89 -16.11 17.53
N LEU A 1079 38.20 -15.22 16.58
CA LEU A 1079 37.95 -15.44 15.14
C LEU A 1079 38.83 -16.51 14.49
N ASP A 1080 40.08 -16.71 14.95
CA ASP A 1080 40.96 -17.80 14.51
C ASP A 1080 40.64 -19.15 15.20
N GLY A 1081 39.50 -19.25 15.88
CA GLY A 1081 38.99 -20.47 16.49
C GLY A 1081 38.77 -21.59 15.46
N LYS A 1082 39.13 -22.81 15.87
CA LYS A 1082 38.93 -24.05 15.10
C LYS A 1082 37.90 -24.93 15.79
N TYR A 1083 36.91 -25.38 15.03
CA TYR A 1083 35.71 -26.03 15.52
C TYR A 1083 35.61 -27.44 14.92
N PHE A 1084 36.12 -28.45 15.63
CA PHE A 1084 36.19 -29.82 15.15
C PHE A 1084 34.89 -30.60 15.41
N THR A 1085 34.40 -31.32 14.40
CA THR A 1085 33.18 -32.12 14.52
C THR A 1085 33.38 -33.43 15.27
N THR A 1086 32.42 -33.82 16.09
CA THR A 1086 32.28 -35.16 16.67
C THR A 1086 31.25 -35.98 15.86
N PRO A 1087 31.58 -37.22 15.44
CA PRO A 1087 30.68 -38.09 14.68
C PRO A 1087 29.63 -38.75 15.58
N MET A 1088 28.58 -37.99 15.89
CA MET A 1088 27.45 -38.40 16.71
C MET A 1088 26.24 -37.56 16.32
N GLU A 1089 25.06 -38.17 16.26
CA GLU A 1089 23.84 -37.47 15.89
C GLU A 1089 23.49 -36.38 16.92
N TRP A 1090 23.11 -35.21 16.42
CA TRP A 1090 22.55 -34.13 17.24
C TRP A 1090 21.56 -33.31 16.43
N ASN A 1091 20.34 -33.10 16.96
CA ASN A 1091 19.28 -32.32 16.33
C ASN A 1091 19.03 -32.69 14.84
N GLY A 1092 19.01 -34.00 14.52
CA GLY A 1092 18.78 -34.50 13.16
C GLY A 1092 19.94 -34.32 12.17
N ARG A 1093 21.15 -34.00 12.65
CA ARG A 1093 22.38 -33.91 11.84
C ARG A 1093 23.36 -35.01 12.24
N LYS A 1094 24.14 -35.52 11.30
CA LYS A 1094 25.06 -36.67 11.49
C LYS A 1094 26.22 -36.41 12.45
N ASN A 1095 26.61 -35.15 12.64
CA ASN A 1095 27.72 -34.73 13.47
C ASN A 1095 27.30 -33.56 14.37
N TRP A 1096 28.14 -33.22 15.35
CA TRP A 1096 28.00 -31.96 16.09
C TRP A 1096 29.34 -31.26 16.33
N VAL A 1097 29.26 -29.96 16.60
CA VAL A 1097 30.39 -29.15 17.07
C VAL A 1097 29.96 -28.30 18.27
N GLN A 1098 30.91 -27.86 19.10
CA GLN A 1098 30.65 -26.98 20.24
C GLN A 1098 31.16 -25.58 19.96
N VAL A 1099 30.35 -24.57 20.29
CA VAL A 1099 30.69 -23.16 20.10
C VAL A 1099 30.47 -22.36 21.38
N TYR A 1100 31.33 -21.36 21.57
CA TYR A 1100 31.00 -20.22 22.44
C TYR A 1100 30.13 -19.24 21.66
N ILE A 1101 28.92 -19.00 22.14
CA ILE A 1101 27.97 -18.07 21.54
C ILE A 1101 27.48 -17.06 22.60
N PRO A 1102 27.97 -15.79 22.57
CA PRO A 1102 27.52 -14.75 23.49
C PRO A 1102 26.04 -14.39 23.31
N ALA A 1103 25.46 -13.74 24.31
CA ALA A 1103 24.13 -13.15 24.22
C ALA A 1103 24.04 -12.14 23.05
N ARG A 1104 22.87 -12.07 22.40
CA ARG A 1104 22.60 -11.21 21.23
C ARG A 1104 23.72 -11.23 20.17
N THR A 1105 24.18 -12.42 19.79
CA THR A 1105 25.24 -12.60 18.79
C THR A 1105 24.79 -13.58 17.70
N CYS A 1106 25.17 -13.30 16.46
CA CYS A 1106 25.20 -14.28 15.37
C CYS A 1106 26.63 -14.57 14.89
N LEU A 1107 26.87 -15.84 14.54
CA LEU A 1107 28.10 -16.38 13.97
C LEU A 1107 27.78 -17.14 12.68
N VAL A 1108 28.68 -17.04 11.70
CA VAL A 1108 28.69 -17.88 10.49
C VAL A 1108 30.00 -18.66 10.46
N LEU A 1109 29.90 -19.98 10.36
CA LEU A 1109 31.04 -20.88 10.25
C LEU A 1109 31.05 -21.54 8.86
N ALA A 1110 32.24 -21.74 8.31
CA ALA A 1110 32.50 -22.53 7.11
C ALA A 1110 33.50 -23.65 7.42
N LYS A 1111 33.40 -24.76 6.68
CA LYS A 1111 34.33 -25.90 6.71
C LYS A 1111 35.58 -25.65 5.84
#